data_AF-A0A2P7TBP9-F1
#
_entry.id   AF-A0A2P7TBP9-F1
#
_cell.length_a   1.000
_cell.length_b   1.000
_cell.length_c   1.000
_cell.angle_alpha   90.00
_cell.angle_beta   90.00
_cell.angle_gamma   90.00
#
_symmetry.space_group_name_H-M   'P 1'
#
loop_
_entity.id
_entity.type
_entity.pdbx_description
1 polymer ?
#
loop_
_entity_poly.entity_id
_entity_poly.type
_entity_poly.pdbx_seq_one_letter_code
_entity_poly.pdbx_strand_id
1 'polypeptide(L)'
;MRNFAFLLVTSTILLLWQSLPATAQPQPCGNTAVMELAKQAGPTLQIRRNTWERQLQDYLKNHSRSLENEIITIPTVVHIIYHTDEENLPDSIVYNQIEVLNQDFRRLNADTANTPDYFKPVAADMQLEFCLATRDPDGNPTNGITRTYTNVEEFAYNSNNYEVITRMHFDSKGGKNIWNRNEYMNIWVINLNNSSGVLAFAYLPGADPNVDGIVCDYEYFGKPGLADPPYGLGRTITHEVGHWLNLYHPFNDSDGGFCSDDFVEDTPPQQQANFTCYEFPHSTCDNYSDMYMNYMDYPGDDCVNMFSRGQAERAHAAVHIMRPTLLTATTCQPIAENDVKLVSVDEPGANYCFSNIVPILVTIKNNGTSTLNSLKIGYAIDQQTAPEVTDWTGALLPGQTASGILAGIPELTPGTHELKVFTYLPNNAPDSYAISDTIAKMVTAGAGLPAPFTETFTNPYPQNGWSIYDEASAVPWQQIGEAVCADGNIGSVMAVKNDFSDYFEVEGTTDDLYAPNIDLTNFADAQLTFDVSYRFQDDLADELSVLASPYCSPPYELLYHKAGAELDTRNTPTPQTAADWRTETIDLSAYAGQSVTLLFKNTTAGGQWLMIDNITVTGTQFPVNAPPANVPRQPHALLYPNPANGSNWQVQIANLPAPQTATIAVLNLQGQVIALQTAALQPGANLLTIPVGNAPAGICLIQICTNNHNWLLKAIR
;
A
#
# COMPACT_ATOMS: atom_id res chain seq x y z
N MET A 1 45.03 85.69 -19.52
CA MET A 1 45.29 85.08 -20.84
C MET A 1 45.73 83.65 -20.58
N ARG A 2 44.83 82.69 -20.83
CA ARG A 2 44.96 81.68 -21.89
C ARG A 2 45.90 80.53 -21.54
N ASN A 3 45.29 79.34 -21.59
CA ASN A 3 45.87 78.01 -21.77
C ASN A 3 46.61 77.41 -20.57
N PHE A 4 45.96 76.48 -19.86
CA PHE A 4 46.54 75.18 -19.44
C PHE A 4 45.47 74.35 -18.72
N ALA A 5 44.80 73.43 -19.45
CA ALA A 5 44.15 72.22 -18.92
C ALA A 5 43.56 71.42 -20.11
N PHE A 6 44.42 70.69 -20.81
CA PHE A 6 44.03 69.66 -21.78
C PHE A 6 44.50 68.33 -21.18
N LEU A 7 43.57 67.55 -20.61
CA LEU A 7 43.58 66.08 -20.45
C LEU A 7 42.45 65.73 -19.47
N LEU A 8 41.66 64.70 -19.78
CA LEU A 8 40.53 64.12 -19.00
C LEU A 8 39.12 64.72 -19.19
N VAL A 9 38.57 64.79 -20.41
CA VAL A 9 37.09 64.72 -20.60
C VAL A 9 36.73 64.13 -21.98
N THR A 10 37.11 62.88 -22.28
CA THR A 10 36.52 62.11 -23.41
C THR A 10 36.64 60.60 -23.18
N SER A 11 36.11 60.08 -22.07
CA SER A 11 36.01 58.61 -21.90
C SER A 11 34.86 58.16 -20.97
N THR A 12 33.77 58.92 -20.90
CA THR A 12 32.60 58.61 -20.05
C THR A 12 31.27 58.94 -20.74
N ILE A 13 31.17 58.74 -22.06
CA ILE A 13 29.88 58.70 -22.79
C ILE A 13 29.93 57.59 -23.84
N LEU A 14 30.31 56.38 -23.42
CA LEU A 14 30.21 55.19 -24.28
C LEU A 14 30.17 53.91 -23.43
N LEU A 15 29.35 53.85 -22.38
CA LEU A 15 29.19 52.65 -21.53
C LEU A 15 27.85 52.64 -20.76
N LEU A 16 26.79 53.14 -21.40
CA LEU A 16 25.40 52.99 -20.95
C LEU A 16 24.55 52.62 -22.18
N TRP A 17 24.93 51.53 -22.85
CA TRP A 17 23.95 50.71 -23.55
C TRP A 17 23.53 49.63 -22.59
N GLN A 18 22.25 49.68 -22.27
CA GLN A 18 21.55 48.79 -21.37
C GLN A 18 21.81 47.35 -21.82
N SER A 19 22.51 46.58 -21.00
CA SER A 19 22.28 45.14 -20.93
C SER A 19 20.88 44.96 -20.33
N LEU A 20 19.85 45.08 -21.16
CA LEU A 20 18.59 44.44 -20.86
C LEU A 20 18.92 42.96 -20.63
N PRO A 21 18.51 42.34 -19.52
CA PRO A 21 18.56 40.89 -19.44
C PRO A 21 17.78 40.39 -20.67
N ALA A 22 18.43 39.58 -21.50
CA ALA A 22 17.69 38.78 -22.47
C ALA A 22 16.72 37.95 -21.62
N THR A 23 15.45 38.34 -21.60
CA THR A 23 14.39 37.49 -21.09
C THR A 23 14.48 36.23 -21.92
N ALA A 24 14.87 35.12 -21.30
CA ALA A 24 14.78 33.81 -21.94
C ALA A 24 13.37 33.69 -22.52
N GLN A 25 13.27 33.29 -23.79
CA GLN A 25 11.97 33.04 -24.38
C GLN A 25 11.27 31.95 -23.53
N PRO A 26 9.99 32.14 -23.19
CA PRO A 26 9.25 31.16 -22.40
C PRO A 26 9.34 29.79 -23.08
N GLN A 27 9.61 28.74 -22.30
CA GLN A 27 9.59 27.36 -22.79
C GLN A 27 8.26 26.73 -22.38
N PRO A 28 7.36 26.39 -23.33
CA PRO A 28 6.05 25.82 -23.02
C PRO A 28 6.09 24.48 -22.28
N CYS A 29 7.14 23.68 -22.44
CA CYS A 29 7.29 22.39 -21.75
C CYS A 29 8.37 22.45 -20.65
N GLY A 30 8.04 21.95 -19.46
CA GLY A 30 8.92 21.90 -18.28
C GLY A 30 9.75 20.62 -18.13
N ASN A 31 9.64 19.68 -19.08
CA ASN A 31 10.21 18.33 -19.01
C ASN A 31 11.72 18.35 -18.67
N THR A 32 12.54 19.12 -19.38
CA THR A 32 14.00 19.19 -19.13
C THR A 32 14.34 19.58 -17.68
N ALA A 33 13.62 20.54 -17.09
CA ALA A 33 13.86 20.99 -15.71
C ALA A 33 13.53 19.89 -14.69
N VAL A 34 12.38 19.24 -14.85
CA VAL A 34 11.92 18.17 -13.95
C VAL A 34 12.82 16.95 -14.06
N MET A 35 13.24 16.58 -15.27
CA MET A 35 14.10 15.43 -15.48
C MET A 35 15.53 15.65 -14.99
N GLU A 36 16.06 16.88 -15.02
CA GLU A 36 17.38 17.18 -14.46
C GLU A 36 17.37 17.13 -12.92
N LEU A 37 16.31 17.63 -12.28
CA LEU A 37 16.14 17.53 -10.84
C LEU A 37 15.94 16.07 -10.39
N ALA A 38 15.19 15.27 -11.15
CA ALA A 38 15.06 13.84 -10.89
C ALA A 38 16.41 13.09 -10.97
N LYS A 39 17.32 13.48 -11.86
CA LYS A 39 18.69 12.91 -11.90
C LYS A 39 19.49 13.24 -10.65
N GLN A 40 19.36 14.48 -10.16
CA GLN A 40 20.06 14.92 -8.95
C GLN A 40 19.53 14.20 -7.71
N ALA A 41 18.25 13.84 -7.69
CA ALA A 41 17.63 13.07 -6.61
C ALA A 41 18.15 11.62 -6.52
N GLY A 42 18.59 10.99 -7.63
CA GLY A 42 19.15 9.64 -7.57
C GLY A 42 19.81 9.11 -8.85
N PRO A 43 21.08 8.64 -8.81
CA PRO A 43 21.79 8.13 -10.00
C PRO A 43 21.17 6.84 -10.57
N THR A 44 20.39 6.10 -9.77
CA THR A 44 19.71 4.87 -10.17
C THR A 44 18.63 5.11 -11.23
N LEU A 45 17.95 6.26 -11.20
CA LEU A 45 16.95 6.65 -12.19
C LEU A 45 17.58 6.86 -13.58
N GLN A 46 18.75 7.50 -13.63
CA GLN A 46 19.49 7.68 -14.88
C GLN A 46 19.96 6.35 -15.47
N ILE A 47 20.46 5.43 -14.63
CA ILE A 47 20.87 4.09 -15.06
C ILE A 47 19.69 3.32 -15.65
N ARG A 48 18.51 3.42 -15.01
CA ARG A 48 17.27 2.78 -15.48
C ARG A 48 16.87 3.30 -16.85
N ARG A 49 16.80 4.62 -17.03
CA ARG A 49 16.48 5.26 -18.31
C ARG A 49 17.44 4.86 -19.42
N ASN A 50 18.76 4.92 -19.17
CA ASN A 50 19.77 4.51 -20.13
C ASN A 50 19.67 3.01 -20.49
N THR A 51 19.17 2.19 -19.57
CA THR A 51 18.97 0.75 -19.81
C THR A 51 17.74 0.50 -20.67
N TRP A 52 16.63 1.16 -20.37
CA TRP A 52 15.42 1.10 -21.20
C TRP A 52 15.63 1.68 -22.59
N GLU A 53 16.38 2.78 -22.73
CA GLU A 53 16.71 3.34 -24.04
C GLU A 53 17.51 2.34 -24.89
N ARG A 54 18.51 1.66 -24.30
CA ARG A 54 19.25 0.60 -25.00
C ARG A 54 18.34 -0.54 -25.44
N GLN A 55 17.46 -1.01 -24.56
CA GLN A 55 16.51 -2.08 -24.88
C GLN A 55 15.53 -1.67 -25.99
N LEU A 56 15.05 -0.43 -25.98
CA LEU A 56 14.19 0.12 -27.01
C LEU A 56 14.91 0.21 -28.36
N GLN A 57 16.15 0.71 -28.38
CA GLN A 57 16.96 0.78 -29.60
C GLN A 57 17.25 -0.61 -30.18
N ASP A 58 17.53 -1.60 -29.31
CA ASP A 58 17.70 -2.99 -29.74
C ASP A 58 16.38 -3.60 -30.24
N TYR A 59 15.25 -3.22 -29.63
CA TYR A 59 13.92 -3.63 -30.10
C TYR A 59 13.65 -3.09 -31.51
N LEU A 60 13.84 -1.78 -31.74
CA LEU A 60 13.63 -1.13 -33.04
C LEU A 60 14.53 -1.71 -34.15
N LYS A 61 15.78 -2.06 -33.83
CA LYS A 61 16.72 -2.68 -34.80
C LYS A 61 16.34 -4.11 -35.19
N ASN A 62 15.78 -4.89 -34.26
CA ASN A 62 15.53 -6.32 -34.46
C ASN A 62 14.08 -6.63 -34.86
N HIS A 63 13.14 -5.75 -34.55
CA HIS A 63 11.73 -5.87 -34.91
C HIS A 63 11.41 -4.91 -36.06
N SER A 64 11.75 -5.30 -37.29
CA SER A 64 11.18 -4.67 -38.49
C SER A 64 9.72 -5.13 -38.66
N ARG A 65 8.85 -4.74 -37.73
CA ARG A 65 7.41 -4.92 -37.86
C ARG A 65 6.83 -3.58 -38.29
N SER A 66 6.17 -3.57 -39.45
CA SER A 66 5.10 -2.59 -39.69
C SER A 66 4.23 -2.58 -38.44
N LEU A 67 3.87 -1.41 -37.89
CA LEU A 67 2.83 -1.24 -36.87
C LEU A 67 1.82 -2.38 -37.04
N GLU A 68 1.94 -3.45 -36.23
CA GLU A 68 1.04 -4.58 -36.38
C GLU A 68 -0.35 -4.01 -36.12
N ASN A 69 -1.37 -4.46 -36.86
CA ASN A 69 -2.71 -3.85 -36.96
C ASN A 69 -3.52 -3.75 -35.63
N GLU A 70 -2.87 -3.73 -34.48
CA GLU A 70 -3.43 -3.65 -33.15
C GLU A 70 -3.41 -2.18 -32.68
N ILE A 71 -4.60 -1.59 -32.62
CA ILE A 71 -4.81 -0.30 -31.96
C ILE A 71 -4.63 -0.53 -30.46
N ILE A 72 -3.69 0.18 -29.85
CA ILE A 72 -3.45 0.11 -28.41
C ILE A 72 -4.36 1.15 -27.74
N THR A 73 -5.21 0.70 -26.82
CA THR A 73 -6.05 1.58 -26.00
C THR A 73 -5.39 1.83 -24.66
N ILE A 74 -5.14 3.09 -24.31
CA ILE A 74 -4.50 3.52 -23.06
C ILE A 74 -5.58 4.04 -22.09
N PRO A 75 -5.81 3.34 -20.97
CA PRO A 75 -6.65 3.87 -19.91
C PRO A 75 -6.04 5.09 -19.27
N THR A 76 -6.86 6.13 -19.09
CA THR A 76 -6.43 7.45 -18.65
C THR A 76 -7.25 7.87 -17.43
N VAL A 77 -6.60 8.44 -16.43
CA VAL A 77 -7.24 9.13 -15.30
C VAL A 77 -6.79 10.57 -15.26
N VAL A 78 -7.73 11.48 -14.98
CA VAL A 78 -7.46 12.92 -14.86
C VAL A 78 -7.73 13.36 -13.42
N HIS A 79 -6.68 13.83 -12.76
CA HIS A 79 -6.71 14.36 -11.41
C HIS A 79 -6.79 15.90 -11.46
N ILE A 80 -7.98 16.46 -11.26
CA ILE A 80 -8.17 17.90 -11.12
C ILE A 80 -7.92 18.27 -9.67
N ILE A 81 -6.85 19.03 -9.41
CA ILE A 81 -6.53 19.56 -8.08
C ILE A 81 -6.77 21.08 -8.12
N TYR A 82 -7.67 21.56 -7.27
CA TYR A 82 -8.18 22.93 -7.37
C TYR A 82 -8.19 23.64 -6.02
N HIS A 83 -7.83 24.92 -6.02
CA HIS A 83 -7.97 25.87 -4.92
C HIS A 83 -9.18 26.80 -5.13
N THR A 84 -9.44 27.18 -6.39
CA THR A 84 -10.57 28.04 -6.78
C THR A 84 -11.61 27.29 -7.63
N ASP A 85 -12.80 27.88 -7.79
CA ASP A 85 -13.86 27.30 -8.64
C ASP A 85 -13.48 27.28 -10.13
N GLU A 86 -12.60 28.18 -10.58
CA GLU A 86 -12.15 28.28 -11.98
C GLU A 86 -11.19 27.14 -12.34
N GLU A 87 -10.32 26.74 -11.41
CA GLU A 87 -9.42 25.58 -11.53
C GLU A 87 -10.18 24.24 -11.55
N ASN A 88 -11.41 24.21 -11.01
CA ASN A 88 -12.24 23.01 -10.94
C ASN A 88 -12.96 22.72 -12.28
N LEU A 89 -12.19 22.53 -13.36
CA LEU A 89 -12.67 22.42 -14.74
C LEU A 89 -13.83 21.43 -14.90
N PRO A 90 -14.92 21.75 -15.63
CA PRO A 90 -16.05 20.83 -15.78
C PRO A 90 -15.68 19.58 -16.60
N ASP A 91 -16.38 18.46 -16.36
CA ASP A 91 -16.14 17.16 -17.04
C ASP A 91 -16.11 17.29 -18.57
N SER A 92 -16.89 18.20 -19.15
CA SER A 92 -16.91 18.45 -20.60
C SER A 92 -15.54 18.85 -21.17
N ILE A 93 -14.73 19.60 -20.41
CA ILE A 93 -13.38 19.99 -20.85
C ILE A 93 -12.47 18.77 -20.88
N VAL A 94 -12.59 17.88 -19.89
CA VAL A 94 -11.87 16.61 -19.86
C VAL A 94 -12.27 15.70 -21.01
N TYR A 95 -13.57 15.53 -21.26
CA TYR A 95 -14.05 14.73 -22.39
C TYR A 95 -13.53 15.26 -23.73
N ASN A 96 -13.52 16.57 -23.91
CA ASN A 96 -12.97 17.18 -25.12
C ASN A 96 -11.45 16.97 -25.24
N GLN A 97 -10.69 17.00 -24.13
CA GLN A 97 -9.25 16.69 -24.18
C GLN A 97 -8.99 15.24 -24.63
N ILE A 98 -9.77 14.29 -24.13
CA ILE A 98 -9.66 12.88 -24.53
C ILE A 98 -10.07 12.70 -26.01
N GLU A 99 -11.06 13.45 -26.49
CA GLU A 99 -11.40 13.48 -27.91
C GLU A 99 -10.24 14.02 -28.76
N VAL A 100 -9.60 15.12 -28.35
CA VAL A 100 -8.43 15.71 -29.01
C VAL A 100 -7.28 14.70 -29.11
N LEU A 101 -6.98 13.97 -28.02
CA LEU A 101 -5.97 12.92 -28.04
C LEU A 101 -6.30 11.82 -29.06
N ASN A 102 -7.54 11.32 -29.04
CA ASN A 102 -7.97 10.34 -30.03
C ASN A 102 -7.92 10.90 -31.46
N GLN A 103 -8.22 12.18 -31.68
CA GLN A 103 -8.08 12.80 -33.00
C GLN A 103 -6.61 12.84 -33.45
N ASP A 104 -5.68 13.22 -32.59
CA ASP A 104 -4.28 13.42 -32.97
C ASP A 104 -3.51 12.12 -33.11
N PHE A 105 -3.66 11.22 -32.13
CA PHE A 105 -2.98 9.94 -32.14
C PHE A 105 -3.61 8.94 -33.13
N ARG A 106 -4.82 9.21 -33.63
CA ARG A 106 -5.41 8.47 -34.75
C ARG A 106 -5.33 9.18 -36.10
N ARG A 107 -4.71 10.36 -36.14
CA ARG A 107 -4.64 11.23 -37.32
C ARG A 107 -6.03 11.53 -37.94
N LEU A 108 -7.05 11.65 -37.10
CA LEU A 108 -8.41 12.02 -37.44
C LEU A 108 -8.66 13.54 -37.29
N ASN A 109 -7.64 14.29 -36.85
CA ASN A 109 -7.66 15.74 -36.74
C ASN A 109 -7.87 16.43 -38.11
N ALA A 110 -8.78 17.40 -38.17
CA ALA A 110 -9.18 18.05 -39.43
C ALA A 110 -8.06 18.90 -40.06
N ASP A 111 -7.16 19.43 -39.23
CA ASP A 111 -5.98 20.22 -39.61
C ASP A 111 -4.84 19.38 -40.21
N THR A 112 -4.99 18.06 -40.35
CA THR A 112 -4.11 17.23 -41.21
C THR A 112 -4.05 17.74 -42.65
N ALA A 113 -5.06 18.49 -43.10
CA ALA A 113 -5.06 19.20 -44.38
C ALA A 113 -3.93 20.24 -44.49
N ASN A 114 -3.45 20.77 -43.36
CA ASN A 114 -2.38 21.77 -43.28
C ASN A 114 -0.97 21.15 -43.28
N THR A 115 -0.84 19.83 -43.17
CA THR A 115 0.46 19.15 -43.29
C THR A 115 1.06 19.43 -44.67
N PRO A 116 2.28 20.01 -44.78
CA PRO A 116 2.92 20.27 -46.07
C PRO A 116 3.10 19.00 -46.90
N ASP A 117 2.94 19.10 -48.23
CA ASP A 117 3.07 17.96 -49.15
C ASP A 117 4.41 17.20 -48.99
N TYR A 118 5.47 17.92 -48.62
CA TYR A 118 6.79 17.34 -48.35
C TYR A 118 6.80 16.34 -47.19
N PHE A 119 6.00 16.58 -46.14
CA PHE A 119 5.96 15.73 -44.93
C PHE A 119 4.79 14.73 -44.92
N LYS A 120 3.83 14.84 -45.85
CA LYS A 120 2.74 13.84 -45.98
C LYS A 120 3.22 12.38 -46.07
N PRO A 121 4.33 12.04 -46.76
CA PRO A 121 4.80 10.65 -46.85
C PRO A 121 5.29 10.04 -45.52
N VAL A 122 5.66 10.86 -44.54
CA VAL A 122 6.15 10.42 -43.22
C VAL A 122 5.13 10.63 -42.10
N ALA A 123 4.01 11.32 -42.36
CA ALA A 123 2.97 11.53 -41.37
C ALA A 123 2.21 10.23 -41.03
N ALA A 124 1.95 9.98 -39.74
CA ALA A 124 1.44 8.69 -39.27
C ALA A 124 0.15 8.79 -38.43
N ASP A 125 -0.71 7.77 -38.57
CA ASP A 125 -1.65 7.34 -37.54
C ASP A 125 -0.82 6.58 -36.48
N MET A 126 -0.80 7.06 -35.24
CA MET A 126 -0.03 6.43 -34.16
C MET A 126 -0.68 5.12 -33.69
N GLN A 127 -1.93 4.84 -34.08
CA GLN A 127 -2.71 3.67 -33.67
C GLN A 127 -2.83 3.54 -32.15
N LEU A 128 -2.91 4.67 -31.47
CA LEU A 128 -3.13 4.79 -30.03
C LEU A 128 -4.48 5.46 -29.78
N GLU A 129 -5.30 4.85 -28.93
CA GLU A 129 -6.58 5.41 -28.47
C GLU A 129 -6.51 5.64 -26.96
N PHE A 130 -7.28 6.61 -26.49
CA PHE A 130 -7.34 7.01 -25.08
C PHE A 130 -8.78 6.94 -24.61
N CYS A 131 -8.96 6.37 -23.42
CA CYS A 131 -10.25 6.23 -22.79
C CYS A 131 -10.13 6.63 -21.33
N LEU A 132 -11.15 7.32 -20.81
CA LEU A 132 -11.22 7.53 -19.38
C LEU A 132 -11.45 6.20 -18.68
N ALA A 133 -10.72 5.98 -17.61
CA ALA A 133 -10.90 4.84 -16.73
C ALA A 133 -12.36 4.77 -16.28
N THR A 134 -12.94 3.59 -16.40
CA THR A 134 -14.28 3.26 -15.92
C THR A 134 -14.23 2.58 -14.56
N ARG A 135 -13.04 2.11 -14.14
CA ARG A 135 -12.77 1.52 -12.83
C ARG A 135 -11.62 2.25 -12.15
N ASP A 136 -11.75 2.47 -10.85
CA ASP A 136 -10.69 2.99 -10.00
C ASP A 136 -9.72 1.86 -9.58
N PRO A 137 -8.60 2.14 -8.89
CA PRO A 137 -7.65 1.13 -8.44
C PRO A 137 -8.24 0.08 -7.49
N ASP A 138 -9.34 0.42 -6.81
CA ASP A 138 -10.08 -0.51 -5.95
C ASP A 138 -11.11 -1.34 -6.75
N GLY A 139 -11.20 -1.16 -8.07
CA GLY A 139 -12.15 -1.84 -8.95
C GLY A 139 -13.57 -1.28 -8.93
N ASN A 140 -13.82 -0.15 -8.26
CA ASN A 140 -15.13 0.50 -8.25
C ASN A 140 -15.37 1.29 -9.55
N PRO A 141 -16.64 1.43 -9.99
CA PRO A 141 -17.00 2.33 -11.07
C PRO A 141 -16.56 3.78 -10.84
N THR A 142 -16.02 4.39 -11.88
CA THR A 142 -15.60 5.79 -11.92
C THR A 142 -15.84 6.38 -13.31
N ASN A 143 -15.83 7.70 -13.43
CA ASN A 143 -15.81 8.41 -14.71
C ASN A 143 -14.36 8.73 -15.18
N GLY A 144 -13.35 8.28 -14.43
CA GLY A 144 -11.93 8.50 -14.73
C GLY A 144 -11.45 9.91 -14.38
N ILE A 145 -12.23 10.66 -13.61
CA ILE A 145 -11.92 12.02 -13.19
C ILE A 145 -11.97 12.08 -11.67
N THR A 146 -10.87 12.47 -11.04
CA THR A 146 -10.85 12.78 -9.60
C THR A 146 -10.79 14.28 -9.40
N ARG A 147 -11.43 14.78 -8.33
CA ARG A 147 -11.42 16.20 -7.97
C ARG A 147 -10.97 16.37 -6.53
N THR A 148 -9.87 17.07 -6.30
CA THR A 148 -9.27 17.26 -4.98
C THR A 148 -9.16 18.75 -4.68
N TYR A 149 -9.87 19.21 -3.64
CA TYR A 149 -9.66 20.56 -3.12
C TYR A 149 -8.31 20.64 -2.43
N THR A 150 -7.58 21.74 -2.62
CA THR A 150 -6.30 21.98 -1.95
C THR A 150 -6.20 23.39 -1.36
N ASN A 151 -5.40 23.52 -0.29
CA ASN A 151 -4.99 24.81 0.25
C ASN A 151 -3.70 25.34 -0.39
N VAL A 152 -3.12 24.58 -1.32
CA VAL A 152 -1.97 25.01 -2.11
C VAL A 152 -2.47 25.94 -3.22
N GLU A 153 -2.16 27.23 -3.12
CA GLU A 153 -2.59 28.21 -4.12
C GLU A 153 -2.00 27.93 -5.50
N GLU A 154 -0.74 27.47 -5.55
CA GLU A 154 0.01 27.25 -6.79
C GLU A 154 1.09 26.18 -6.58
N PHE A 155 1.36 25.35 -7.58
CA PHE A 155 2.37 24.30 -7.56
C PHE A 155 3.59 24.66 -8.39
N ALA A 156 4.79 24.55 -7.82
CA ALA A 156 6.03 24.82 -8.54
C ALA A 156 6.53 23.58 -9.30
N TYR A 157 7.23 23.80 -10.41
CA TYR A 157 7.95 22.75 -11.16
C TYR A 157 9.47 23.05 -11.28
N ASN A 158 9.89 24.27 -10.94
CA ASN A 158 11.24 24.81 -11.18
C ASN A 158 11.97 25.18 -9.87
N SER A 159 11.83 24.34 -8.84
CA SER A 159 12.53 24.50 -7.55
C SER A 159 13.73 23.56 -7.46
N ASN A 160 14.78 23.97 -6.74
CA ASN A 160 15.90 23.08 -6.41
C ASN A 160 15.55 22.05 -5.32
N ASN A 161 14.33 22.09 -4.79
CA ASN A 161 13.82 21.10 -3.84
C ASN A 161 12.89 20.12 -4.57
N TYR A 162 13.32 18.86 -4.66
CA TYR A 162 12.55 17.79 -5.31
C TYR A 162 11.16 17.59 -4.67
N GLU A 163 11.04 17.64 -3.34
CA GLU A 163 9.75 17.52 -2.64
C GLU A 163 8.77 18.62 -3.07
N VAL A 164 9.26 19.84 -3.27
CA VAL A 164 8.41 20.97 -3.70
C VAL A 164 7.86 20.75 -5.11
N ILE A 165 8.66 20.21 -6.02
CA ILE A 165 8.25 19.98 -7.42
C ILE A 165 7.50 18.67 -7.63
N THR A 166 7.41 17.80 -6.63
CA THR A 166 6.65 16.54 -6.71
C THR A 166 5.40 16.53 -5.84
N ARG A 167 5.21 17.51 -4.94
CA ARG A 167 4.09 17.56 -4.00
C ARG A 167 2.68 17.41 -4.61
N MET A 168 2.49 17.79 -5.89
CA MET A 168 1.20 17.64 -6.59
C MET A 168 0.79 16.18 -6.77
N HIS A 169 1.73 15.24 -6.71
CA HIS A 169 1.49 13.80 -6.87
C HIS A 169 1.11 13.11 -5.56
N PHE A 170 0.89 13.88 -4.48
CA PHE A 170 0.75 13.32 -3.15
C PHE A 170 -0.41 13.91 -2.35
N ASP A 171 -1.34 13.05 -1.92
CA ASP A 171 -2.52 13.42 -1.12
C ASP A 171 -2.11 14.15 0.17
N SER A 172 -1.03 13.71 0.84
CA SER A 172 -0.59 14.27 2.13
C SER A 172 -0.01 15.70 2.02
N LYS A 173 0.38 16.13 0.82
CA LYS A 173 1.02 17.43 0.55
C LYS A 173 0.10 18.42 -0.17
N GLY A 174 -1.19 18.09 -0.26
CA GLY A 174 -2.22 18.88 -0.94
C GLY A 174 -2.35 18.57 -2.43
N GLY A 175 -1.75 17.48 -2.91
CA GLY A 175 -1.85 16.97 -4.27
C GLY A 175 -2.82 15.79 -4.39
N LYS A 176 -2.54 14.86 -5.32
CA LYS A 176 -3.29 13.62 -5.49
C LYS A 176 -2.36 12.44 -5.83
N ASN A 177 -2.45 11.36 -5.06
CA ASN A 177 -1.71 10.12 -5.31
C ASN A 177 -2.01 9.54 -6.70
N ILE A 178 -0.96 9.01 -7.31
CA ILE A 178 -0.99 8.29 -8.59
C ILE A 178 -1.89 7.04 -8.52
N TRP A 179 -2.68 6.79 -9.58
CA TRP A 179 -3.28 5.47 -9.81
C TRP A 179 -2.28 4.55 -10.49
N ASN A 180 -2.31 3.25 -10.18
CA ASN A 180 -1.33 2.26 -10.64
C ASN A 180 -0.87 2.50 -12.10
N ARG A 181 0.36 3.00 -12.27
CA ARG A 181 0.93 3.38 -13.58
C ARG A 181 1.02 2.25 -14.61
N ASN A 182 0.89 1.00 -14.14
CA ASN A 182 0.87 -0.18 -15.00
C ASN A 182 -0.51 -0.41 -15.64
N GLU A 183 -1.55 0.28 -15.17
CA GLU A 183 -2.93 0.17 -15.62
C GLU A 183 -3.51 1.50 -16.13
N TYR A 184 -2.94 2.63 -15.70
CA TYR A 184 -3.43 3.97 -16.03
C TYR A 184 -2.31 4.91 -16.47
N MET A 185 -2.59 5.73 -17.48
CA MET A 185 -1.88 7.00 -17.69
C MET A 185 -2.51 8.06 -16.78
N ASN A 186 -1.70 8.67 -15.93
CA ASN A 186 -2.14 9.68 -14.97
C ASN A 186 -1.87 11.08 -15.52
N ILE A 187 -2.88 11.94 -15.47
CA ILE A 187 -2.77 13.36 -15.82
C ILE A 187 -3.23 14.20 -14.63
N TRP A 188 -2.36 15.06 -14.10
CA TRP A 188 -2.71 16.05 -13.10
C TRP A 188 -2.98 17.39 -13.76
N VAL A 189 -4.13 17.98 -13.45
CA VAL A 189 -4.54 19.31 -13.87
C VAL A 189 -4.57 20.20 -12.64
N ILE A 190 -3.69 21.19 -12.59
CA ILE A 190 -3.40 21.99 -11.39
C ILE A 190 -3.24 23.47 -11.72
N ASN A 191 -3.24 24.34 -10.72
CA ASN A 191 -2.67 25.68 -10.87
C ASN A 191 -1.13 25.61 -10.83
N LEU A 192 -0.50 25.61 -11.99
CA LEU A 192 0.95 25.44 -12.12
C LEU A 192 1.61 26.82 -12.08
N ASN A 193 2.74 26.94 -11.39
CA ASN A 193 3.55 28.16 -11.48
C ASN A 193 4.15 28.27 -12.88
N ASN A 194 3.44 28.99 -13.74
CA ASN A 194 3.78 29.21 -15.14
C ASN A 194 4.57 30.51 -15.36
N SER A 195 5.17 31.10 -14.31
CA SER A 195 5.89 32.40 -14.41
C SER A 195 7.05 32.40 -15.41
N SER A 196 7.57 31.22 -15.76
CA SER A 196 8.61 30.98 -16.78
C SER A 196 8.06 30.59 -18.15
N GLY A 197 6.73 30.57 -18.31
CA GLY A 197 5.98 30.24 -19.51
C GLY A 197 5.80 28.76 -19.79
N VAL A 198 6.03 27.89 -18.79
CA VAL A 198 5.71 26.46 -18.89
C VAL A 198 4.21 26.25 -18.71
N LEU A 199 3.63 25.48 -19.63
CA LEU A 199 2.22 25.11 -19.67
C LEU A 199 1.99 23.72 -19.07
N ALA A 200 2.92 22.80 -19.31
CA ALA A 200 2.83 21.43 -18.88
C ALA A 200 4.21 20.75 -18.84
N PHE A 201 4.27 19.55 -18.28
CA PHE A 201 5.41 18.66 -18.37
C PHE A 201 4.99 17.19 -18.18
N ALA A 202 5.79 16.27 -18.72
CA ALA A 202 5.65 14.84 -18.49
C ALA A 202 6.93 14.24 -17.90
N TYR A 203 6.77 13.19 -17.12
CA TYR A 203 7.89 12.33 -16.74
C TYR A 203 8.12 11.29 -17.84
N LEU A 204 9.32 11.30 -18.43
CA LEU A 204 9.71 10.24 -19.36
C LEU A 204 9.80 8.89 -18.65
N PRO A 205 9.62 7.77 -19.39
CA PRO A 205 9.89 6.45 -18.85
C PRO A 205 11.26 6.35 -18.16
N GLY A 206 11.25 5.83 -16.94
CA GLY A 206 12.45 5.61 -16.13
C GLY A 206 12.61 6.67 -15.03
N ALA A 207 11.69 7.62 -14.95
CA ALA A 207 11.48 8.47 -13.79
C ALA A 207 11.03 7.68 -12.55
N ASP A 208 10.87 8.40 -11.44
CA ASP A 208 10.31 7.90 -10.20
C ASP A 208 8.89 7.34 -10.46
N PRO A 209 8.62 6.06 -10.10
CA PRO A 209 7.30 5.44 -10.32
C PRO A 209 6.13 6.17 -9.65
N ASN A 210 6.36 6.92 -8.56
CA ASN A 210 5.29 7.56 -7.80
C ASN A 210 4.78 8.87 -8.44
N VAL A 211 5.50 9.41 -9.42
CA VAL A 211 5.16 10.65 -10.11
C VAL A 211 4.95 10.43 -11.62
N ASP A 212 4.98 9.19 -12.08
CA ASP A 212 4.89 8.86 -13.51
C ASP A 212 3.56 9.33 -14.13
N GLY A 213 3.65 10.26 -15.06
CA GLY A 213 2.51 10.80 -15.79
C GLY A 213 2.77 12.21 -16.29
N ILE A 214 1.70 12.97 -16.42
CA ILE A 214 1.67 14.28 -17.06
C ILE A 214 1.09 15.29 -16.08
N VAL A 215 1.68 16.47 -15.99
CA VAL A 215 1.17 17.61 -15.22
C VAL A 215 0.89 18.75 -16.19
N CYS A 216 -0.29 19.33 -16.12
CA CYS A 216 -0.70 20.44 -16.97
C CYS A 216 -1.34 21.54 -16.13
N ASP A 217 -1.01 22.77 -16.48
CA ASP A 217 -1.72 23.94 -15.98
C ASP A 217 -3.18 23.92 -16.47
N TYR A 218 -4.11 24.18 -15.55
CA TYR A 218 -5.55 24.13 -15.82
C TYR A 218 -5.99 25.08 -16.94
N GLU A 219 -5.31 26.20 -17.16
CA GLU A 219 -5.66 27.16 -18.21
C GLU A 219 -5.47 26.56 -19.62
N TYR A 220 -4.49 25.66 -19.76
CA TYR A 220 -4.03 25.10 -21.04
C TYR A 220 -4.55 23.68 -21.31
N PHE A 221 -5.46 23.19 -20.45
CA PHE A 221 -6.05 21.85 -20.58
C PHE A 221 -7.36 21.86 -21.37
N GLY A 222 -7.48 20.95 -22.35
CA GLY A 222 -8.70 20.70 -23.11
C GLY A 222 -8.97 21.63 -24.28
N LYS A 223 -10.19 21.52 -24.82
CA LYS A 223 -10.65 22.25 -26.03
C LYS A 223 -12.15 22.64 -25.92
N PRO A 224 -12.51 23.93 -25.98
CA PRO A 224 -11.60 25.06 -25.81
C PRO A 224 -10.96 25.00 -24.41
N GLY A 225 -9.66 25.26 -24.31
CA GLY A 225 -9.03 25.59 -23.03
C GLY A 225 -9.53 26.95 -22.51
N LEU A 226 -9.08 27.34 -21.31
CA LEU A 226 -9.36 28.68 -20.78
C LEU A 226 -8.38 29.72 -21.32
N ALA A 227 -7.16 29.30 -21.69
CA ALA A 227 -6.15 30.16 -22.29
C ALA A 227 -6.59 30.70 -23.66
N ASP A 228 -6.26 31.96 -23.91
CA ASP A 228 -6.38 32.57 -25.24
C ASP A 228 -5.36 31.95 -26.22
N PRO A 229 -5.63 32.00 -27.54
CA PRO A 229 -4.67 31.60 -28.55
C PRO A 229 -3.27 32.21 -28.30
N PRO A 230 -2.19 31.45 -28.55
CA PRO A 230 -2.17 30.33 -29.49
C PRO A 230 -2.32 28.93 -28.87
N TYR A 231 -2.52 28.82 -27.56
CA TYR A 231 -2.66 27.54 -26.85
C TYR A 231 -4.09 27.41 -26.31
N GLY A 232 -4.73 26.24 -26.45
CA GLY A 232 -6.15 26.06 -26.05
C GLY A 232 -6.99 25.18 -26.98
N LEU A 233 -6.36 24.45 -27.90
CA LEU A 233 -6.98 23.40 -28.71
C LEU A 233 -6.60 21.99 -28.19
N GLY A 234 -5.94 21.91 -27.04
CA GLY A 234 -5.59 20.67 -26.34
C GLY A 234 -4.30 20.01 -26.83
N ARG A 235 -3.48 20.70 -27.65
CA ARG A 235 -2.23 20.12 -28.18
C ARG A 235 -1.10 20.09 -27.15
N THR A 236 -1.19 20.90 -26.10
CA THR A 236 -0.31 20.80 -24.93
C THR A 236 -0.31 19.38 -24.37
N ILE A 237 -1.47 18.75 -24.16
CA ILE A 237 -1.51 17.36 -23.68
C ILE A 237 -1.06 16.37 -24.76
N THR A 238 -1.36 16.62 -26.05
CA THR A 238 -0.84 15.78 -27.14
C THR A 238 0.69 15.72 -27.12
N HIS A 239 1.34 16.86 -26.92
CA HIS A 239 2.80 16.99 -26.78
C HIS A 239 3.32 16.20 -25.57
N GLU A 240 2.73 16.41 -24.38
CA GLU A 240 3.18 15.74 -23.16
C GLU A 240 2.94 14.22 -23.18
N VAL A 241 1.85 13.75 -23.81
CA VAL A 241 1.65 12.31 -24.05
C VAL A 241 2.75 11.74 -24.95
N GLY A 242 3.25 12.52 -25.92
CA GLY A 242 4.44 12.16 -26.69
C GLY A 242 5.65 11.90 -25.79
N HIS A 243 5.96 12.80 -24.86
CA HIS A 243 7.04 12.59 -23.89
C HIS A 243 6.83 11.38 -22.98
N TRP A 244 5.60 11.17 -22.48
CA TRP A 244 5.25 10.01 -21.67
C TRP A 244 5.42 8.67 -22.44
N LEU A 245 5.27 8.72 -23.77
CA LEU A 245 5.55 7.65 -24.74
C LEU A 245 7.01 7.64 -25.24
N ASN A 246 7.92 8.32 -24.55
CA ASN A 246 9.37 8.35 -24.83
C ASN A 246 9.77 9.08 -26.12
N LEU A 247 8.97 10.04 -26.60
CA LEU A 247 9.37 10.98 -27.65
C LEU A 247 10.13 12.15 -27.07
N TYR A 248 11.16 12.62 -27.78
CA TYR A 248 11.92 13.80 -27.41
C TYR A 248 11.54 14.98 -28.30
N HIS A 249 11.92 16.19 -27.89
CA HIS A 249 11.86 17.34 -28.79
C HIS A 249 12.76 17.10 -30.02
N PRO A 250 12.34 17.47 -31.24
CA PRO A 250 13.17 17.44 -32.45
C PRO A 250 14.41 18.35 -32.36
N PHE A 251 14.38 19.31 -31.43
CA PHE A 251 15.45 20.25 -31.13
C PHE A 251 16.16 19.93 -29.82
N ASN A 252 17.19 20.71 -29.55
CA ASN A 252 18.31 20.44 -28.64
C ASN A 252 18.00 20.13 -27.16
N ASP A 253 17.46 18.94 -26.89
CA ASP A 253 17.32 18.33 -25.55
C ASP A 253 17.73 16.83 -25.51
N SER A 254 17.76 16.14 -26.65
CA SER A 254 17.95 14.68 -26.73
C SER A 254 19.41 14.22 -26.67
N ASP A 255 20.34 14.92 -27.33
CA ASP A 255 21.76 14.57 -27.39
C ASP A 255 22.73 15.73 -27.02
N GLY A 256 22.20 16.94 -26.79
CA GLY A 256 22.96 18.15 -26.44
C GLY A 256 23.84 18.72 -27.57
N GLY A 257 23.64 18.27 -28.81
CA GLY A 257 24.40 18.64 -29.99
C GLY A 257 23.83 19.84 -30.78
N PHE A 258 24.66 20.47 -31.60
CA PHE A 258 24.20 21.43 -32.60
C PHE A 258 23.48 20.66 -33.73
N CYS A 259 22.22 21.01 -34.02
CA CYS A 259 21.36 20.22 -34.93
C CYS A 259 21.24 18.77 -34.45
N SER A 260 20.77 18.61 -33.21
CA SER A 260 20.54 17.34 -32.54
C SER A 260 19.52 16.46 -33.26
N ASP A 261 19.60 15.16 -33.02
CA ASP A 261 18.61 14.15 -33.43
C ASP A 261 17.75 13.75 -32.21
N ASP A 262 16.43 13.62 -32.37
CA ASP A 262 15.49 13.16 -31.32
C ASP A 262 15.40 11.62 -31.24
N PHE A 263 16.36 10.93 -31.88
CA PHE A 263 16.43 9.49 -32.07
C PHE A 263 15.33 8.96 -33.00
N VAL A 264 14.86 9.79 -33.94
CA VAL A 264 13.86 9.44 -34.93
C VAL A 264 14.33 9.85 -36.33
N GLU A 265 14.64 8.88 -37.20
CA GLU A 265 15.27 9.16 -38.50
C GLU A 265 14.44 10.06 -39.45
N ASP A 266 13.11 10.05 -39.35
CA ASP A 266 12.22 10.79 -40.24
C ASP A 266 11.79 12.18 -39.74
N THR A 267 12.32 12.62 -38.60
CA THR A 267 12.26 14.02 -38.13
C THR A 267 13.57 14.72 -38.55
N PRO A 268 13.50 15.79 -39.38
CA PRO A 268 14.71 16.52 -39.77
C PRO A 268 15.44 17.11 -38.54
N PRO A 269 16.78 17.05 -38.48
CA PRO A 269 17.54 17.65 -37.38
C PRO A 269 17.23 19.14 -37.24
N GLN A 270 17.02 19.60 -36.02
CA GLN A 270 16.59 20.97 -35.72
C GLN A 270 17.48 21.60 -34.66
N GLN A 271 17.86 22.87 -34.85
CA GLN A 271 18.81 23.53 -33.94
C GLN A 271 18.13 24.03 -32.66
N GLN A 272 16.90 24.54 -32.79
CA GLN A 272 16.17 25.24 -31.74
C GLN A 272 14.66 25.07 -31.93
N ALA A 273 13.89 25.26 -30.86
CA ALA A 273 12.43 25.25 -30.94
C ALA A 273 11.86 26.32 -31.88
N ASN A 274 10.75 26.00 -32.54
CA ASN A 274 9.95 26.95 -33.30
C ASN A 274 8.77 27.43 -32.44
N PHE A 275 8.53 28.75 -32.36
CA PHE A 275 7.49 29.33 -31.49
C PHE A 275 6.32 29.95 -32.27
N THR A 276 6.36 29.93 -33.60
CA THR A 276 5.35 30.56 -34.46
C THR A 276 5.06 29.69 -35.68
N CYS A 277 3.87 29.83 -36.27
CA CYS A 277 3.54 29.31 -37.59
C CYS A 277 4.40 29.99 -38.67
N TYR A 278 5.53 29.40 -39.06
CA TYR A 278 6.36 29.92 -40.13
C TYR A 278 5.74 29.65 -41.52
N GLU A 279 6.14 30.43 -42.54
CA GLU A 279 5.89 30.04 -43.93
C GLU A 279 6.76 28.83 -44.30
N PHE A 280 6.18 27.83 -44.97
CA PHE A 280 6.92 26.65 -45.42
C PHE A 280 7.69 26.94 -46.72
N PRO A 281 8.97 26.53 -46.85
CA PRO A 281 9.80 25.84 -45.85
C PRO A 281 10.53 26.80 -44.91
N HIS A 282 10.81 26.33 -43.68
CA HIS A 282 11.61 27.04 -42.68
C HIS A 282 12.62 26.07 -42.05
N SER A 283 13.91 26.39 -42.06
CA SER A 283 14.96 25.49 -41.60
C SER A 283 15.93 26.20 -40.65
N THR A 284 16.32 25.53 -39.58
CA THR A 284 17.37 25.99 -38.65
C THR A 284 18.69 25.22 -38.80
N CYS A 285 18.71 24.20 -39.66
CA CYS A 285 19.87 23.33 -39.91
C CYS A 285 20.15 23.19 -41.42
N ASP A 286 21.04 22.29 -41.83
CA ASP A 286 21.26 21.98 -43.25
C ASP A 286 20.23 20.95 -43.76
N ASN A 287 18.94 21.26 -43.55
CA ASN A 287 17.79 20.44 -43.97
C ASN A 287 16.88 21.26 -44.92
N TYR A 288 15.89 20.64 -45.57
CA TYR A 288 14.95 21.39 -46.43
C TYR A 288 14.00 22.28 -45.62
N SER A 289 13.48 21.74 -44.52
CA SER A 289 12.65 22.42 -43.53
C SER A 289 12.73 21.65 -42.22
N ASP A 290 12.68 22.38 -41.12
CA ASP A 290 12.28 21.86 -39.82
C ASP A 290 10.82 21.39 -39.91
N MET A 291 10.48 20.36 -39.14
CA MET A 291 9.11 19.86 -39.05
C MET A 291 8.36 20.60 -37.95
N TYR A 292 8.26 21.94 -38.05
CA TYR A 292 7.65 22.77 -37.00
C TYR A 292 6.17 22.46 -36.73
N MET A 293 5.48 21.79 -37.66
CA MET A 293 4.11 21.31 -37.46
C MET A 293 4.03 19.97 -36.70
N ASN A 294 5.16 19.44 -36.25
CA ASN A 294 5.21 18.26 -35.40
C ASN A 294 4.68 18.60 -34.00
N TYR A 295 3.91 17.70 -33.39
CA TYR A 295 3.39 17.93 -32.03
C TYR A 295 4.50 18.06 -30.97
N MET A 296 5.70 17.55 -31.24
CA MET A 296 6.86 17.67 -30.35
C MET A 296 7.66 18.98 -30.54
N ASP A 297 7.18 19.94 -31.34
CA ASP A 297 7.74 21.30 -31.39
C ASP A 297 6.90 22.28 -30.54
N TYR A 298 7.30 23.56 -30.44
CA TYR A 298 6.67 24.57 -29.57
C TYR A 298 5.77 25.64 -30.23
N PRO A 299 5.39 25.60 -31.53
CA PRO A 299 4.52 26.65 -32.03
C PRO A 299 3.10 26.48 -31.47
N GLY A 300 2.23 27.44 -31.76
CA GLY A 300 0.83 27.40 -31.34
C GLY A 300 0.10 26.12 -31.71
N ASP A 301 -0.96 25.81 -30.95
CA ASP A 301 -1.82 24.63 -31.18
C ASP A 301 -2.43 24.60 -32.59
N ASP A 302 -2.58 25.76 -33.23
CA ASP A 302 -3.08 25.91 -34.61
C ASP A 302 -2.01 25.63 -35.69
N CYS A 303 -0.74 25.53 -35.30
CA CYS A 303 0.40 25.26 -36.18
C CYS A 303 0.78 23.77 -36.23
N VAL A 304 0.55 23.04 -35.14
CA VAL A 304 0.92 21.62 -35.01
C VAL A 304 -0.22 20.68 -35.44
N ASN A 305 0.10 19.62 -36.20
CA ASN A 305 -0.93 18.74 -36.79
C ASN A 305 -0.45 17.32 -37.12
N MET A 306 0.76 16.91 -36.71
CA MET A 306 1.26 15.57 -37.02
C MET A 306 2.30 15.01 -36.05
N PHE A 307 2.29 13.67 -35.94
CA PHE A 307 3.46 12.86 -35.60
C PHE A 307 4.01 12.20 -36.88
N SER A 308 5.28 11.80 -36.85
CA SER A 308 5.92 11.02 -37.91
C SER A 308 5.78 9.51 -37.72
N ARG A 309 6.11 8.72 -38.74
CA ARG A 309 6.10 7.25 -38.68
C ARG A 309 7.16 6.73 -37.72
N GLY A 310 8.35 7.32 -37.72
CA GLY A 310 9.40 6.95 -36.77
C GLY A 310 8.99 7.26 -35.32
N GLN A 311 8.27 8.35 -35.06
CA GLN A 311 7.70 8.64 -33.75
C GLN A 311 6.65 7.59 -33.34
N ALA A 312 5.80 7.14 -34.28
CA ALA A 312 4.86 6.05 -34.03
C ALA A 312 5.56 4.74 -33.63
N GLU A 313 6.59 4.34 -34.39
CA GLU A 313 7.39 3.14 -34.11
C GLU A 313 8.06 3.20 -32.72
N ARG A 314 8.62 4.36 -32.38
CA ARG A 314 9.25 4.61 -31.08
C ARG A 314 8.26 4.56 -29.93
N ALA A 315 7.09 5.20 -30.07
CA ALA A 315 6.03 5.19 -29.07
C ALA A 315 5.49 3.77 -28.81
N HIS A 316 5.26 2.99 -29.87
CA HIS A 316 4.85 1.59 -29.74
C HIS A 316 5.91 0.74 -29.03
N ALA A 317 7.18 0.92 -29.37
CA ALA A 317 8.28 0.25 -28.68
C ALA A 317 8.33 0.61 -27.18
N ALA A 318 8.09 1.88 -26.84
CA ALA A 318 8.03 2.33 -25.44
C ALA A 318 6.90 1.63 -24.68
N VAL A 319 5.70 1.47 -25.27
CA VAL A 319 4.62 0.71 -24.62
C VAL A 319 5.03 -0.75 -24.41
N HIS A 320 5.60 -1.42 -25.40
CA HIS A 320 5.97 -2.83 -25.30
C HIS A 320 7.11 -3.12 -24.31
N ILE A 321 8.09 -2.21 -24.21
CA ILE A 321 9.30 -2.43 -23.41
C ILE A 321 9.15 -1.84 -22.00
N MET A 322 8.52 -0.68 -21.89
CA MET A 322 8.52 0.11 -20.66
C MET A 322 7.16 0.11 -19.96
N ARG A 323 6.07 -0.18 -20.68
CA ARG A 323 4.69 -0.21 -20.15
C ARG A 323 3.87 -1.44 -20.62
N PRO A 324 4.43 -2.67 -20.62
CA PRO A 324 3.82 -3.82 -21.29
C PRO A 324 2.44 -4.22 -20.73
N THR A 325 2.18 -3.90 -19.46
CA THR A 325 0.91 -4.21 -18.78
C THR A 325 -0.27 -3.41 -19.33
N LEU A 326 -0.03 -2.26 -19.95
CA LEU A 326 -1.08 -1.46 -20.58
C LEU A 326 -1.70 -2.19 -21.79
N LEU A 327 -0.95 -3.08 -22.45
CA LEU A 327 -1.45 -3.87 -23.58
C LEU A 327 -2.60 -4.81 -23.20
N THR A 328 -2.73 -5.12 -21.91
CA THR A 328 -3.77 -6.01 -21.37
C THR A 328 -4.71 -5.32 -20.40
N ALA A 329 -4.63 -3.99 -20.27
CA ALA A 329 -5.44 -3.25 -19.32
C ALA A 329 -6.92 -3.25 -19.73
N THR A 330 -7.82 -3.54 -18.78
CA THR A 330 -9.27 -3.66 -19.02
C THR A 330 -10.07 -2.55 -18.34
N THR A 331 -9.39 -1.55 -17.78
CA THR A 331 -9.96 -0.52 -16.91
C THR A 331 -10.80 0.53 -17.65
N CYS A 332 -10.89 0.45 -18.99
CA CYS A 332 -11.77 1.26 -19.82
C CYS A 332 -12.99 0.52 -20.39
N GLN A 333 -13.18 -0.74 -20.05
CA GLN A 333 -14.33 -1.49 -20.53
C GLN A 333 -15.62 -0.96 -19.88
N PRO A 334 -16.73 -0.81 -20.61
CA PRO A 334 -17.99 -0.36 -20.02
C PRO A 334 -18.36 -1.17 -18.78
N ILE A 335 -18.83 -0.48 -17.74
CA ILE A 335 -19.32 -1.14 -16.53
C ILE A 335 -20.50 -2.03 -16.88
N ALA A 336 -20.42 -3.30 -16.49
CA ALA A 336 -21.43 -4.29 -16.79
C ALA A 336 -22.75 -4.02 -16.04
N GLU A 337 -23.85 -4.56 -16.55
CA GLU A 337 -25.16 -4.39 -15.91
C GLU A 337 -25.22 -5.06 -14.53
N ASN A 338 -24.65 -6.26 -14.42
CA ASN A 338 -24.57 -7.04 -13.19
C ASN A 338 -23.09 -7.23 -12.82
N ASP A 339 -22.64 -6.46 -11.84
CA ASP A 339 -21.27 -6.46 -11.32
C ASP A 339 -21.37 -6.20 -9.82
N VAL A 340 -20.85 -7.13 -9.02
CA VAL A 340 -20.87 -7.03 -7.57
C VAL A 340 -19.48 -7.21 -7.01
N LYS A 341 -19.03 -6.21 -6.24
CA LYS A 341 -17.79 -6.32 -5.47
C LYS A 341 -18.08 -6.86 -4.08
N LEU A 342 -17.29 -7.84 -3.67
CA LEU A 342 -17.14 -8.20 -2.25
C LEU A 342 -16.21 -7.16 -1.61
N VAL A 343 -16.75 -6.25 -0.80
CA VAL A 343 -15.99 -5.14 -0.21
C VAL A 343 -15.12 -5.62 0.94
N SER A 344 -15.69 -6.42 1.83
CA SER A 344 -15.02 -6.90 3.02
C SER A 344 -15.64 -8.19 3.55
N VAL A 345 -14.82 -8.96 4.25
CA VAL A 345 -15.25 -10.00 5.20
C VAL A 345 -15.17 -9.38 6.59
N ASP A 346 -16.30 -8.85 7.04
CA ASP A 346 -16.46 -8.09 8.29
C ASP A 346 -16.19 -8.97 9.52
N GLU A 347 -16.70 -10.21 9.48
CA GLU A 347 -16.41 -11.25 10.48
C GLU A 347 -16.14 -12.58 9.78
N PRO A 348 -15.31 -13.48 10.35
CA PRO A 348 -14.53 -13.27 11.57
C PRO A 348 -13.40 -12.26 11.34
N GLY A 349 -12.90 -11.58 12.38
CA GLY A 349 -11.58 -10.93 12.34
C GLY A 349 -10.43 -11.91 12.02
N ALA A 350 -9.18 -11.44 12.06
CA ALA A 350 -8.01 -12.32 11.89
C ALA A 350 -7.95 -13.42 12.98
N ASN A 351 -8.42 -13.10 14.18
CA ASN A 351 -8.48 -14.00 15.32
C ASN A 351 -9.92 -14.09 15.83
N TYR A 352 -10.45 -15.31 15.99
CA TYR A 352 -11.80 -15.57 16.49
C TYR A 352 -11.77 -16.51 17.70
N CYS A 353 -11.88 -15.93 18.90
CA CYS A 353 -11.25 -16.50 20.10
C CYS A 353 -12.17 -17.15 21.15
N PHE A 354 -13.45 -17.35 20.85
CA PHE A 354 -14.41 -17.79 21.87
C PHE A 354 -15.19 -19.04 21.49
N SER A 355 -15.04 -19.47 20.24
CA SER A 355 -15.82 -20.55 19.69
C SER A 355 -15.12 -21.11 18.45
N ASN A 356 -15.34 -22.40 18.24
CA ASN A 356 -15.04 -23.06 16.97
C ASN A 356 -16.15 -22.79 15.94
N ILE A 357 -17.30 -22.25 16.36
CA ILE A 357 -18.39 -21.84 15.48
C ILE A 357 -18.14 -20.39 15.06
N VAL A 358 -17.80 -20.19 13.80
CA VAL A 358 -17.26 -18.93 13.27
C VAL A 358 -18.27 -18.32 12.29
N PRO A 359 -19.01 -17.26 12.66
CA PRO A 359 -19.92 -16.58 11.73
C PRO A 359 -19.13 -15.79 10.70
N ILE A 360 -19.54 -15.89 9.44
CA ILE A 360 -18.96 -15.12 8.33
C ILE A 360 -19.95 -14.02 7.96
N LEU A 361 -19.59 -12.77 8.26
CA LEU A 361 -20.35 -11.58 7.87
C LEU A 361 -19.60 -10.84 6.78
N VAL A 362 -20.32 -10.34 5.78
CA VAL A 362 -19.71 -9.66 4.63
C VAL A 362 -20.41 -8.35 4.30
N THR A 363 -19.64 -7.48 3.63
CA THR A 363 -20.16 -6.30 2.93
C THR A 363 -20.00 -6.48 1.43
N ILE A 364 -21.08 -6.22 0.68
CA ILE A 364 -21.10 -6.20 -0.78
C ILE A 364 -21.38 -4.80 -1.30
N LYS A 365 -20.95 -4.50 -2.52
CA LYS A 365 -21.26 -3.26 -3.25
C LYS A 365 -21.81 -3.59 -4.61
N ASN A 366 -22.89 -2.93 -5.01
CA ASN A 366 -23.36 -2.99 -6.39
C ASN A 366 -22.49 -2.08 -7.26
N ASN A 367 -21.56 -2.68 -8.01
CA ASN A 367 -20.73 -1.98 -8.98
C ASN A 367 -21.39 -1.94 -10.37
N GLY A 368 -22.47 -2.69 -10.58
CA GLY A 368 -23.20 -2.73 -11.84
C GLY A 368 -24.08 -1.51 -12.06
N THR A 369 -24.58 -1.38 -13.29
CA THR A 369 -25.52 -0.31 -13.66
C THR A 369 -26.98 -0.65 -13.36
N SER A 370 -27.31 -1.92 -13.14
CA SER A 370 -28.66 -2.36 -12.76
C SER A 370 -28.83 -2.48 -11.25
N THR A 371 -30.07 -2.36 -10.74
CA THR A 371 -30.35 -2.66 -9.33
C THR A 371 -30.10 -4.14 -9.05
N LEU A 372 -29.33 -4.44 -7.99
CA LEU A 372 -29.06 -5.81 -7.55
C LEU A 372 -30.18 -6.30 -6.64
N ASN A 373 -30.89 -7.34 -7.10
CA ASN A 373 -32.05 -7.92 -6.41
C ASN A 373 -31.78 -9.29 -5.79
N SER A 374 -30.80 -10.03 -6.32
CA SER A 374 -30.39 -11.33 -5.79
C SER A 374 -28.89 -11.56 -6.00
N LEU A 375 -28.26 -12.30 -5.10
CA LEU A 375 -26.84 -12.66 -5.18
C LEU A 375 -26.60 -13.99 -4.46
N LYS A 376 -25.65 -14.80 -4.94
CA LYS A 376 -25.13 -15.94 -4.19
C LYS A 376 -23.80 -15.58 -3.55
N ILE A 377 -23.66 -15.90 -2.26
CA ILE A 377 -22.45 -15.66 -1.49
C ILE A 377 -21.96 -17.01 -0.99
N GLY A 378 -20.77 -17.41 -1.42
CA GLY A 378 -20.14 -18.67 -1.04
C GLY A 378 -18.91 -18.46 -0.17
N TYR A 379 -18.54 -19.48 0.60
CA TYR A 379 -17.24 -19.53 1.27
C TYR A 379 -16.59 -20.91 1.18
N ALA A 380 -15.28 -20.96 1.33
CA ALA A 380 -14.47 -22.17 1.39
C ALA A 380 -13.40 -22.04 2.49
N ILE A 381 -13.10 -23.16 3.15
CA ILE A 381 -12.09 -23.28 4.21
C ILE A 381 -10.99 -24.24 3.76
N ASP A 382 -9.71 -23.90 3.93
CA ASP A 382 -8.55 -24.78 3.70
C ASP A 382 -8.59 -25.55 2.36
N GLN A 383 -8.68 -24.81 1.25
CA GLN A 383 -8.76 -25.37 -0.11
C GLN A 383 -9.93 -26.34 -0.37
N GLN A 384 -10.93 -26.39 0.51
CA GLN A 384 -12.13 -27.18 0.26
C GLN A 384 -12.82 -26.75 -1.03
N THR A 385 -13.23 -27.73 -1.82
CA THR A 385 -13.78 -27.54 -3.17
C THR A 385 -15.30 -27.34 -3.21
N ALA A 386 -15.99 -27.56 -2.09
CA ALA A 386 -17.44 -27.45 -1.99
C ALA A 386 -17.81 -26.16 -1.23
N PRO A 387 -18.30 -25.12 -1.92
CA PRO A 387 -18.78 -23.93 -1.24
C PRO A 387 -20.16 -24.18 -0.66
N GLU A 388 -20.33 -23.91 0.63
CA GLU A 388 -21.66 -23.58 1.14
C GLU A 388 -22.05 -22.20 0.63
N VAL A 389 -23.30 -22.05 0.21
CA VAL A 389 -23.76 -20.87 -0.50
C VAL A 389 -25.04 -20.38 0.16
N THR A 390 -25.04 -19.09 0.48
CA THR A 390 -26.22 -18.37 0.96
C THR A 390 -26.80 -17.52 -0.15
N ASP A 391 -28.13 -17.59 -0.31
CA ASP A 391 -28.88 -16.70 -1.19
C ASP A 391 -29.16 -15.38 -0.47
N TRP A 392 -28.65 -14.28 -1.02
CA TRP A 392 -29.00 -12.93 -0.63
C TRP A 392 -30.09 -12.39 -1.56
N THR A 393 -31.09 -11.68 -1.00
CA THR A 393 -32.11 -10.95 -1.74
C THR A 393 -32.26 -9.55 -1.18
N GLY A 394 -32.52 -8.57 -2.04
CA GLY A 394 -32.61 -7.16 -1.65
C GLY A 394 -33.00 -6.26 -2.80
N ALA A 395 -32.70 -4.97 -2.67
CA ALA A 395 -32.81 -3.97 -3.74
C ALA A 395 -31.69 -2.93 -3.56
N LEU A 396 -30.48 -3.29 -3.98
CA LEU A 396 -29.28 -2.47 -3.82
C LEU A 396 -29.03 -1.67 -5.10
N LEU A 397 -29.16 -0.35 -5.04
CA LEU A 397 -28.98 0.52 -6.21
C LEU A 397 -27.50 0.60 -6.61
N PRO A 398 -27.16 0.96 -7.87
CA PRO A 398 -25.79 1.18 -8.31
C PRO A 398 -25.01 2.09 -7.35
N GLY A 399 -23.78 1.67 -7.01
CA GLY A 399 -22.87 2.36 -6.09
C GLY A 399 -23.16 2.14 -4.60
N GLN A 400 -24.30 1.57 -4.21
CA GLN A 400 -24.64 1.33 -2.80
C GLN A 400 -23.97 0.07 -2.24
N THR A 401 -23.77 0.06 -0.92
CA THR A 401 -23.28 -1.08 -0.15
C THR A 401 -24.36 -1.70 0.72
N ALA A 402 -24.24 -3.01 0.97
CA ALA A 402 -25.01 -3.74 1.98
C ALA A 402 -24.04 -4.51 2.87
N SER A 403 -24.13 -4.31 4.18
CA SER A 403 -23.21 -4.85 5.19
C SER A 403 -23.90 -5.82 6.15
N GLY A 404 -23.10 -6.61 6.88
CA GLY A 404 -23.61 -7.54 7.90
C GLY A 404 -24.38 -8.71 7.31
N ILE A 405 -24.11 -9.07 6.06
CA ILE A 405 -24.77 -10.20 5.39
C ILE A 405 -24.12 -11.49 5.89
N LEU A 406 -24.93 -12.38 6.47
CA LEU A 406 -24.46 -13.68 6.93
C LEU A 406 -24.22 -14.62 5.75
N ALA A 407 -22.96 -14.92 5.46
CA ALA A 407 -22.56 -15.87 4.41
C ALA A 407 -22.58 -17.33 4.90
N GLY A 408 -22.30 -17.56 6.19
CA GLY A 408 -22.26 -18.90 6.78
C GLY A 408 -21.83 -18.91 8.25
N ILE A 409 -21.87 -20.10 8.87
CA ILE A 409 -21.42 -20.32 10.26
C ILE A 409 -20.66 -21.66 10.37
N PRO A 410 -19.49 -21.82 9.73
CA PRO A 410 -18.71 -23.05 9.83
C PRO A 410 -18.24 -23.37 11.25
N GLU A 411 -18.13 -24.65 11.56
CA GLU A 411 -17.38 -25.14 12.72
C GLU A 411 -15.93 -25.42 12.28
N LEU A 412 -14.99 -24.59 12.74
CA LEU A 412 -13.57 -24.68 12.47
C LEU A 412 -12.85 -25.42 13.61
N THR A 413 -11.85 -26.23 13.26
CA THR A 413 -10.97 -26.80 14.28
C THR A 413 -10.13 -25.69 14.94
N PRO A 414 -9.64 -25.86 16.18
CA PRO A 414 -8.69 -24.92 16.74
C PRO A 414 -7.41 -24.86 15.88
N GLY A 415 -7.03 -23.66 15.45
CA GLY A 415 -5.90 -23.47 14.56
C GLY A 415 -6.11 -22.37 13.53
N THR A 416 -5.14 -22.22 12.63
CA THR A 416 -5.19 -21.24 11.54
C THR A 416 -5.76 -21.88 10.29
N HIS A 417 -6.70 -21.18 9.65
CA HIS A 417 -7.47 -21.62 8.50
C HIS A 417 -7.41 -20.57 7.39
N GLU A 418 -7.36 -21.00 6.14
CA GLU A 418 -7.57 -20.10 5.00
C GLU A 418 -9.09 -19.99 4.76
N LEU A 419 -9.65 -18.80 4.95
CA LEU A 419 -11.04 -18.48 4.62
C LEU A 419 -11.08 -17.75 3.28
N LYS A 420 -11.75 -18.34 2.29
CA LYS A 420 -12.05 -17.71 1.01
C LYS A 420 -13.55 -17.44 0.91
N VAL A 421 -13.94 -16.20 0.70
CA VAL A 421 -15.33 -15.78 0.51
C VAL A 421 -15.48 -15.22 -0.90
N PHE A 422 -16.58 -15.53 -1.55
CA PHE A 422 -16.81 -15.05 -2.91
C PHE A 422 -18.28 -14.84 -3.27
N THR A 423 -18.52 -13.98 -4.25
CA THR A 423 -19.84 -13.67 -4.80
C THR A 423 -19.99 -14.28 -6.19
N TYR A 424 -21.21 -14.67 -6.56
CA TYR A 424 -21.52 -15.09 -7.93
C TYR A 424 -23.01 -15.01 -8.24
N LEU A 425 -23.33 -15.00 -9.54
CA LEU A 425 -24.69 -14.93 -10.08
C LEU A 425 -25.52 -13.70 -9.61
N PRO A 426 -24.98 -12.45 -9.70
CA PRO A 426 -25.79 -11.25 -9.46
C PRO A 426 -27.00 -11.24 -10.40
N ASN A 427 -28.19 -11.05 -9.83
CA ASN A 427 -29.48 -11.15 -10.54
C ASN A 427 -29.67 -12.48 -11.32
N ASN A 428 -29.06 -13.58 -10.86
CA ASN A 428 -29.04 -14.88 -11.55
C ASN A 428 -28.37 -14.87 -12.93
N ALA A 429 -27.55 -13.86 -13.22
CA ALA A 429 -26.75 -13.74 -14.43
C ALA A 429 -25.25 -13.85 -14.12
N PRO A 430 -24.40 -14.30 -15.06
CA PRO A 430 -22.94 -14.29 -14.85
C PRO A 430 -22.44 -12.88 -14.50
N ASP A 431 -21.55 -12.81 -13.51
CA ASP A 431 -20.80 -11.58 -13.25
C ASP A 431 -19.79 -11.37 -14.39
N SER A 432 -19.79 -10.18 -14.97
CA SER A 432 -18.91 -9.85 -16.10
C SER A 432 -17.52 -9.37 -15.66
N TYR A 433 -17.31 -9.16 -14.36
CA TYR A 433 -16.04 -8.69 -13.79
C TYR A 433 -15.66 -9.43 -12.49
N ALA A 434 -15.42 -10.74 -12.60
CA ALA A 434 -15.23 -11.61 -11.43
C ALA A 434 -13.93 -11.38 -10.60
N ILE A 435 -13.10 -10.40 -10.96
CA ILE A 435 -11.80 -10.16 -10.31
C ILE A 435 -11.99 -9.61 -8.88
N SER A 436 -13.04 -8.82 -8.66
CA SER A 436 -13.35 -8.19 -7.36
C SER A 436 -14.27 -9.03 -6.46
N ASP A 437 -14.55 -10.26 -6.84
CA ASP A 437 -15.64 -11.05 -6.29
C ASP A 437 -15.17 -12.00 -5.20
N THR A 438 -13.88 -12.01 -4.88
CA THR A 438 -13.27 -12.97 -3.98
C THR A 438 -12.31 -12.29 -3.01
N ILE A 439 -12.50 -12.54 -1.73
CA ILE A 439 -11.55 -12.18 -0.66
C ILE A 439 -11.06 -13.47 -0.04
N ALA A 440 -9.74 -13.61 0.09
CA ALA A 440 -9.11 -14.67 0.86
C ALA A 440 -8.37 -14.05 2.05
N LYS A 441 -8.50 -14.65 3.23
CA LYS A 441 -7.76 -14.24 4.43
C LYS A 441 -7.50 -15.42 5.36
N MET A 442 -6.46 -15.30 6.18
CA MET A 442 -6.18 -16.25 7.25
C MET A 442 -7.04 -15.92 8.47
N VAL A 443 -7.64 -16.94 9.07
CA VAL A 443 -8.45 -16.84 10.28
C VAL A 443 -7.94 -17.86 11.28
N THR A 444 -7.61 -17.42 12.49
CA THR A 444 -7.29 -18.32 13.60
C THR A 444 -8.53 -18.52 14.47
N ALA A 445 -9.04 -19.76 14.51
CA ALA A 445 -10.19 -20.16 15.32
C ALA A 445 -9.74 -20.91 16.59
N GLY A 446 -10.50 -20.75 17.67
CA GLY A 446 -10.27 -21.45 18.94
C GLY A 446 -9.60 -20.60 20.03
N ALA A 447 -9.33 -21.21 21.19
CA ALA A 447 -8.88 -20.52 22.42
C ALA A 447 -7.51 -19.82 22.32
N GLY A 448 -6.82 -19.90 21.18
CA GLY A 448 -5.46 -19.41 20.99
C GLY A 448 -4.39 -20.48 21.26
N LEU A 449 -3.13 -20.10 21.11
CA LEU A 449 -1.97 -20.92 21.44
C LEU A 449 -1.76 -20.94 22.97
N PRO A 450 -1.54 -22.10 23.61
CA PRO A 450 -1.30 -22.15 25.04
C PRO A 450 0.01 -21.47 25.42
N ALA A 451 -0.01 -20.62 26.45
CA ALA A 451 1.23 -20.19 27.10
C ALA A 451 1.82 -21.35 27.96
N PRO A 452 3.16 -21.45 28.16
CA PRO A 452 4.16 -20.51 27.67
C PRO A 452 4.34 -20.59 26.15
N PHE A 453 4.48 -19.42 25.53
CA PHE A 453 4.61 -19.24 24.09
C PHE A 453 5.95 -18.56 23.79
N THR A 454 6.64 -18.98 22.73
CA THR A 454 7.88 -18.34 22.26
C THR A 454 7.88 -18.31 20.73
N GLU A 455 8.20 -17.16 20.16
CA GLU A 455 8.46 -16.92 18.75
C GLU A 455 9.86 -16.29 18.59
N THR A 456 10.66 -16.84 17.69
CA THR A 456 12.04 -16.40 17.42
C THR A 456 12.25 -16.05 15.95
N PHE A 457 11.18 -16.02 15.15
CA PHE A 457 11.19 -15.79 13.71
C PHE A 457 12.21 -16.63 12.93
N THR A 458 12.47 -17.87 13.35
CA THR A 458 13.45 -18.76 12.68
C THR A 458 12.85 -19.53 11.51
N ASN A 459 11.52 -19.69 11.45
CA ASN A 459 10.84 -20.28 10.31
C ASN A 459 10.41 -19.20 9.31
N PRO A 460 10.37 -19.50 8.00
CA PRO A 460 9.89 -18.55 7.00
C PRO A 460 8.50 -17.98 7.32
N TYR A 461 8.37 -16.66 7.24
CA TYR A 461 7.12 -15.93 7.42
C TYR A 461 6.27 -15.96 6.12
N PRO A 462 4.92 -15.95 6.18
CA PRO A 462 4.05 -15.93 7.37
C PRO A 462 4.03 -17.25 8.15
N GLN A 463 4.18 -17.15 9.47
CA GLN A 463 4.02 -18.27 10.40
C GLN A 463 2.58 -18.35 10.93
N ASN A 464 2.16 -19.53 11.40
CA ASN A 464 0.78 -19.77 11.84
C ASN A 464 0.30 -18.77 12.90
N GLY A 465 -0.74 -18.01 12.56
CA GLY A 465 -1.45 -17.09 13.46
C GLY A 465 -0.86 -15.68 13.57
N TRP A 466 0.27 -15.39 12.90
CA TRP A 466 0.76 -14.03 12.73
C TRP A 466 0.15 -13.38 11.49
N SER A 467 -0.19 -12.09 11.58
CA SER A 467 -0.68 -11.33 10.43
C SER A 467 -0.16 -9.90 10.45
N ILE A 468 -0.05 -9.30 9.26
CA ILE A 468 0.41 -7.92 9.10
C ILE A 468 -0.72 -7.09 8.50
N TYR A 469 -0.87 -5.88 8.99
CA TYR A 469 -1.66 -4.84 8.36
C TYR A 469 -0.77 -3.62 8.10
N ASP A 470 -0.89 -3.07 6.90
CA ASP A 470 -0.08 -1.95 6.41
C ASP A 470 -1.04 -0.82 6.01
N GLU A 471 -0.98 0.30 6.73
CA GLU A 471 -1.67 1.53 6.34
C GLU A 471 -0.78 2.31 5.37
N ALA A 472 -0.87 1.92 4.09
CA ALA A 472 -0.34 2.63 2.92
C ALA A 472 1.18 2.53 2.65
N SER A 473 1.52 1.86 1.55
CA SER A 473 2.75 2.00 0.74
C SER A 473 4.10 2.02 1.48
N ALA A 474 4.12 1.69 2.77
CA ALA A 474 5.31 1.48 3.58
C ALA A 474 5.87 0.09 3.36
N VAL A 475 7.07 -0.17 3.87
CA VAL A 475 7.59 -1.54 3.89
C VAL A 475 6.99 -2.20 5.12
N PRO A 476 6.02 -3.13 4.99
CA PRO A 476 5.42 -3.79 6.13
C PRO A 476 6.48 -4.51 6.95
N TRP A 477 6.11 -4.88 8.19
CA TRP A 477 6.88 -5.84 8.98
C TRP A 477 7.27 -7.05 8.11
N GLN A 478 8.56 -7.33 8.04
CA GLN A 478 9.12 -8.38 7.20
C GLN A 478 10.17 -9.15 7.96
N GLN A 479 10.25 -10.43 7.64
CA GLN A 479 11.33 -11.26 8.13
C GLN A 479 12.59 -10.99 7.32
N ILE A 480 13.69 -10.69 8.00
CA ILE A 480 15.03 -10.54 7.40
C ILE A 480 15.96 -11.61 7.96
N GLY A 481 16.81 -12.21 7.12
CA GLY A 481 17.63 -13.38 7.48
C GLY A 481 19.12 -13.13 7.74
N GLU A 482 19.55 -11.88 7.80
CA GLU A 482 20.98 -11.50 7.82
C GLU A 482 21.37 -10.60 9.01
N ALA A 483 20.56 -10.59 10.09
CA ALA A 483 20.86 -9.82 11.29
C ALA A 483 21.63 -10.66 12.32
N VAL A 484 22.52 -10.03 13.10
CA VAL A 484 23.08 -10.65 14.30
C VAL A 484 22.03 -10.56 15.42
N CYS A 485 21.44 -11.69 15.79
CA CYS A 485 20.39 -11.80 16.79
C CYS A 485 20.91 -11.56 18.22
N ALA A 486 20.00 -11.46 19.19
CA ALA A 486 20.33 -11.25 20.60
C ALA A 486 21.15 -12.39 21.23
N ASP A 487 21.15 -13.58 20.62
CA ASP A 487 22.00 -14.72 21.03
C ASP A 487 23.44 -14.64 20.47
N GLY A 488 23.72 -13.65 19.62
CA GLY A 488 25.02 -13.41 18.97
C GLY A 488 25.24 -14.20 17.68
N ASN A 489 24.27 -15.00 17.24
CA ASN A 489 24.32 -15.72 15.96
C ASN A 489 23.68 -14.88 14.84
N ILE A 490 24.03 -15.16 13.59
CA ILE A 490 23.28 -14.62 12.45
C ILE A 490 22.01 -15.45 12.30
N GLY A 491 20.87 -14.79 12.28
CA GLY A 491 19.56 -15.43 12.26
C GLY A 491 18.49 -14.56 11.60
N SER A 492 17.27 -15.03 11.71
CA SER A 492 16.10 -14.35 11.16
C SER A 492 15.38 -13.56 12.24
N VAL A 493 15.00 -12.32 11.95
CA VAL A 493 14.27 -11.41 12.86
C VAL A 493 13.10 -10.77 12.13
N MET A 494 12.15 -10.20 12.88
CA MET A 494 11.08 -9.40 12.31
C MET A 494 11.48 -7.93 12.31
N ALA A 495 11.37 -7.26 11.17
CA ALA A 495 11.91 -5.93 10.98
C ALA A 495 11.00 -5.05 10.11
N VAL A 496 11.02 -3.75 10.36
CA VAL A 496 10.35 -2.74 9.54
C VAL A 496 11.40 -1.71 9.10
N LYS A 497 11.39 -1.35 7.81
CA LYS A 497 12.34 -0.39 7.23
C LYS A 497 11.68 0.98 7.19
N ASN A 498 12.12 1.87 8.09
CA ASN A 498 11.61 3.24 8.17
C ASN A 498 12.41 4.24 7.30
N ASP A 499 13.56 3.85 6.72
CA ASP A 499 14.41 4.72 5.90
C ASP A 499 13.79 4.99 4.51
N PHE A 500 13.55 6.28 4.23
CA PHE A 500 12.87 6.83 3.04
C PHE A 500 13.68 6.83 1.73
N SER A 501 14.91 6.31 1.70
CA SER A 501 15.77 6.40 0.51
C SER A 501 15.17 5.78 -0.77
N ASP A 502 14.13 4.95 -0.67
CA ASP A 502 13.45 4.30 -1.80
C ASP A 502 11.96 4.69 -1.97
N TYR A 503 11.34 5.44 -1.04
CA TYR A 503 9.89 5.72 -1.04
C TYR A 503 9.57 7.10 -0.44
N PHE A 504 8.74 7.88 -1.14
CA PHE A 504 8.17 9.12 -0.61
C PHE A 504 6.82 8.83 0.04
N GLU A 505 6.64 9.35 1.26
CA GLU A 505 5.40 9.35 2.08
C GLU A 505 5.12 8.12 2.96
N VAL A 506 5.80 8.03 4.10
CA VAL A 506 5.34 7.20 5.22
C VAL A 506 5.33 7.90 6.58
N GLU A 507 5.73 9.17 6.73
CA GLU A 507 5.75 9.82 8.05
C GLU A 507 4.36 9.82 8.71
N GLY A 508 4.25 9.20 9.88
CA GLY A 508 3.01 9.01 10.63
C GLY A 508 2.17 7.80 10.21
N THR A 509 2.53 7.06 9.15
CA THR A 509 1.85 5.80 8.81
C THR A 509 2.23 4.70 9.80
N THR A 510 1.38 3.67 9.86
CA THR A 510 1.55 2.58 10.82
C THR A 510 1.62 1.21 10.17
N ASP A 511 2.54 0.39 10.67
CA ASP A 511 2.65 -1.03 10.35
C ASP A 511 2.31 -1.87 11.58
N ASP A 512 1.31 -2.73 11.45
CA ASP A 512 0.77 -3.54 12.53
C ASP A 512 1.16 -5.00 12.34
N LEU A 513 1.85 -5.56 13.33
CA LEU A 513 2.12 -7.00 13.43
C LEU A 513 1.27 -7.60 14.55
N TYR A 514 0.26 -8.37 14.16
CA TYR A 514 -0.63 -9.09 15.07
C TYR A 514 -0.03 -10.45 15.43
N ALA A 515 0.13 -10.70 16.73
CA ALA A 515 0.46 -12.01 17.26
C ALA A 515 -0.76 -12.95 17.20
N PRO A 516 -0.54 -14.28 17.19
CA PRO A 516 -1.63 -15.23 17.45
C PRO A 516 -2.28 -14.92 18.79
N ASN A 517 -3.58 -15.22 18.92
CA ASN A 517 -4.22 -15.21 20.23
C ASN A 517 -3.53 -16.20 21.17
N ILE A 518 -3.24 -15.78 22.40
CA ILE A 518 -2.52 -16.58 23.40
C ILE A 518 -3.45 -16.89 24.57
N ASP A 519 -3.57 -18.16 24.92
CA ASP A 519 -4.37 -18.65 26.04
C ASP A 519 -3.62 -18.49 27.38
N LEU A 520 -4.09 -17.56 28.21
CA LEU A 520 -3.61 -17.31 29.58
C LEU A 520 -4.59 -17.83 30.65
N THR A 521 -5.54 -18.70 30.29
CA THR A 521 -6.57 -19.22 31.22
C THR A 521 -5.99 -19.90 32.45
N ASN A 522 -4.79 -20.45 32.34
CA ASN A 522 -4.09 -21.13 33.42
C ASN A 522 -2.97 -20.28 34.07
N PHE A 523 -2.92 -18.96 33.87
CA PHE A 523 -1.87 -18.09 34.41
C PHE A 523 -2.46 -17.01 35.33
N ALA A 524 -1.73 -16.57 36.35
CA ALA A 524 -2.14 -15.43 37.20
C ALA A 524 -1.26 -14.18 37.07
N ASP A 525 -0.05 -14.34 36.55
CA ASP A 525 1.00 -13.32 36.49
C ASP A 525 1.75 -13.42 35.15
N ALA A 526 0.99 -13.54 34.06
CA ALA A 526 1.56 -13.61 32.73
C ALA A 526 2.38 -12.35 32.40
N GLN A 527 3.49 -12.52 31.70
CA GLN A 527 4.37 -11.46 31.22
C GLN A 527 4.74 -11.72 29.77
N LEU A 528 4.83 -10.64 29.00
CA LEU A 528 5.41 -10.62 27.67
C LEU A 528 6.84 -10.09 27.78
N THR A 529 7.77 -10.77 27.13
CA THR A 529 9.14 -10.29 26.89
C THR A 529 9.44 -10.35 25.40
N PHE A 530 10.20 -9.38 24.89
CA PHE A 530 10.71 -9.40 23.52
C PHE A 530 11.99 -8.59 23.46
N ASP A 531 12.86 -8.91 22.51
CA ASP A 531 14.05 -8.13 22.22
C ASP A 531 13.74 -7.10 21.14
N VAL A 532 14.24 -5.87 21.33
CA VAL A 532 14.11 -4.77 20.37
C VAL A 532 15.50 -4.24 19.99
N SER A 533 15.65 -3.86 18.73
CA SER A 533 16.84 -3.18 18.24
C SER A 533 16.49 -2.06 17.26
N TYR A 534 16.90 -0.83 17.59
CA TYR A 534 16.58 0.36 16.83
C TYR A 534 17.74 1.36 16.82
N ARG A 535 17.85 2.13 15.75
CA ARG A 535 18.83 3.21 15.60
C ARG A 535 18.09 4.53 15.43
N PHE A 536 18.22 5.41 16.40
CA PHE A 536 17.72 6.78 16.29
C PHE A 536 18.73 7.65 15.54
N GLN A 537 18.28 8.37 14.51
CA GLN A 537 19.13 9.26 13.73
C GLN A 537 18.33 10.50 13.25
N ASP A 538 19.01 11.64 13.12
CA ASP A 538 18.50 12.85 12.48
C ASP A 538 17.19 13.43 13.08
N ASP A 539 16.98 13.20 14.37
CA ASP A 539 15.75 13.57 15.11
C ASP A 539 14.45 12.96 14.57
N LEU A 540 14.54 11.94 13.70
CA LEU A 540 13.42 11.17 13.15
C LEU A 540 13.02 10.08 14.16
N ALA A 541 12.00 10.36 14.97
CA ALA A 541 11.61 9.53 16.09
C ALA A 541 10.55 8.49 15.70
N ASP A 542 10.99 7.37 15.10
CA ASP A 542 10.07 6.23 14.91
C ASP A 542 9.57 5.73 16.27
N GLU A 543 8.36 5.16 16.28
CA GLU A 543 7.68 4.69 17.50
C GLU A 543 7.37 3.20 17.42
N LEU A 544 7.45 2.52 18.58
CA LEU A 544 6.99 1.16 18.76
C LEU A 544 6.03 1.11 19.93
N SER A 545 4.82 0.64 19.64
CA SER A 545 3.78 0.37 20.62
C SER A 545 3.51 -1.13 20.72
N VAL A 546 3.25 -1.62 21.93
CA VAL A 546 2.63 -2.93 22.13
C VAL A 546 1.25 -2.71 22.73
N LEU A 547 0.23 -3.25 22.07
CA LEU A 547 -1.15 -3.18 22.49
C LEU A 547 -1.72 -4.58 22.74
N ALA A 548 -2.76 -4.68 23.56
CA ALA A 548 -3.42 -5.94 23.87
C ALA A 548 -4.95 -5.82 23.81
N SER A 549 -5.62 -6.90 23.44
CA SER A 549 -7.08 -7.01 23.53
C SER A 549 -7.48 -8.41 24.00
N PRO A 550 -8.44 -8.51 24.94
CA PRO A 550 -9.01 -9.79 25.31
C PRO A 550 -10.08 -10.27 24.33
N TYR A 551 -10.44 -9.43 23.35
CA TYR A 551 -11.54 -9.66 22.39
C TYR A 551 -11.04 -10.10 21.01
N CYS A 552 -9.73 -10.26 20.83
CA CYS A 552 -9.10 -10.58 19.54
C CYS A 552 -9.39 -9.60 18.40
N SER A 553 -9.94 -8.44 18.78
CA SER A 553 -10.39 -7.35 17.93
C SER A 553 -10.35 -6.05 18.77
N PRO A 554 -10.41 -4.88 18.13
CA PRO A 554 -10.55 -3.62 18.85
C PRO A 554 -11.72 -3.62 19.85
N PRO A 555 -11.63 -2.85 20.95
CA PRO A 555 -10.57 -1.91 21.28
C PRO A 555 -9.30 -2.61 21.81
N TYR A 556 -8.14 -2.07 21.44
CA TYR A 556 -6.85 -2.46 22.00
C TYR A 556 -6.42 -1.47 23.09
N GLU A 557 -5.84 -1.99 24.16
CA GLU A 557 -5.25 -1.23 25.26
C GLU A 557 -3.74 -1.10 25.05
N LEU A 558 -3.19 0.11 25.18
CA LEU A 558 -1.76 0.36 25.07
C LEU A 558 -1.03 -0.14 26.33
N LEU A 559 -0.11 -1.08 26.16
CA LEU A 559 0.69 -1.64 27.26
C LEU A 559 2.13 -1.11 27.30
N TYR A 560 2.66 -0.73 26.15
CA TYR A 560 4.03 -0.24 25.98
C TYR A 560 4.08 0.78 24.85
N HIS A 561 4.87 1.84 25.04
CA HIS A 561 5.20 2.83 24.03
C HIS A 561 6.60 3.39 24.32
N LYS A 562 7.44 3.46 23.29
CA LYS A 562 8.68 4.25 23.29
C LYS A 562 8.89 4.82 21.89
N ALA A 563 9.60 5.93 21.79
CA ALA A 563 9.92 6.60 20.52
C ALA A 563 11.36 7.14 20.50
N GLY A 564 11.94 7.24 19.30
CA GLY A 564 13.24 7.88 19.07
C GLY A 564 14.35 7.42 20.02
N ALA A 565 14.94 8.35 20.77
CA ALA A 565 16.04 8.08 21.71
C ALA A 565 15.69 7.07 22.82
N GLU A 566 14.41 6.89 23.16
CA GLU A 566 14.00 5.88 24.15
C GLU A 566 14.01 4.47 23.56
N LEU A 567 13.81 4.34 22.25
CA LEU A 567 13.95 3.08 21.52
C LEU A 567 15.39 2.76 21.13
N ASP A 568 16.24 3.79 21.01
CA ASP A 568 17.60 3.64 20.51
C ASP A 568 18.41 2.60 21.31
N THR A 569 18.98 1.64 20.59
CA THR A 569 19.85 0.58 21.16
C THR A 569 21.19 0.47 20.44
N ARG A 570 21.35 1.07 19.25
CA ARG A 570 22.54 0.87 18.42
C ARG A 570 22.83 2.04 17.48
N ASN A 571 24.08 2.13 17.04
CA ASN A 571 24.55 3.17 16.11
C ASN A 571 24.79 2.69 14.67
N THR A 572 24.53 1.42 14.35
CA THR A 572 24.74 0.81 13.03
C THR A 572 23.42 0.53 12.30
N PRO A 573 23.39 0.49 10.95
CA PRO A 573 22.14 0.25 10.18
C PRO A 573 21.47 -1.10 10.45
N THR A 574 22.24 -2.16 10.70
CA THR A 574 21.76 -3.47 11.21
C THR A 574 22.50 -3.87 12.51
N PRO A 575 21.90 -4.68 13.40
CA PRO A 575 22.58 -5.17 14.60
C PRO A 575 23.81 -6.00 14.22
N GLN A 576 24.94 -5.72 14.87
CA GLN A 576 26.23 -6.38 14.64
C GLN A 576 26.63 -7.30 15.79
N THR A 577 26.05 -7.09 16.98
CA THR A 577 26.34 -7.87 18.18
C THR A 577 25.08 -8.06 19.04
N ALA A 578 25.10 -9.04 19.94
CA ALA A 578 24.05 -9.22 20.94
C ALA A 578 23.81 -7.99 21.83
N ALA A 579 24.81 -7.11 21.98
CA ALA A 579 24.69 -5.89 22.78
C ALA A 579 23.86 -4.78 22.10
N ASP A 580 23.58 -4.93 20.80
CA ASP A 580 22.72 -4.01 20.04
C ASP A 580 21.23 -4.25 20.28
N TRP A 581 20.89 -5.25 21.09
CA TRP A 581 19.52 -5.62 21.46
C TRP A 581 19.24 -5.28 22.93
N ARG A 582 18.00 -4.87 23.19
CA ARG A 582 17.48 -4.66 24.55
C ARG A 582 16.22 -5.50 24.74
N THR A 583 16.16 -6.25 25.83
CA THR A 583 14.94 -6.96 26.21
C THR A 583 13.97 -6.02 26.91
N GLU A 584 12.73 -5.98 26.43
CA GLU A 584 11.60 -5.32 27.08
C GLU A 584 10.76 -6.35 27.86
N THR A 585 10.07 -5.89 28.90
CA THR A 585 9.16 -6.74 29.70
C THR A 585 7.88 -5.98 29.99
N ILE A 586 6.74 -6.61 29.70
CA ILE A 586 5.40 -6.04 29.82
C ILE A 586 4.55 -6.96 30.69
N ASP A 587 3.84 -6.38 31.65
CA ASP A 587 2.91 -7.12 32.52
C ASP A 587 1.60 -7.44 31.77
N LEU A 588 1.23 -8.72 31.73
CA LEU A 588 -0.03 -9.21 31.17
C LEU A 588 -0.97 -9.74 32.26
N SER A 589 -0.68 -9.49 33.54
CA SER A 589 -1.49 -9.99 34.66
C SER A 589 -2.97 -9.55 34.61
N ALA A 590 -3.26 -8.40 33.98
CA ALA A 590 -4.64 -7.94 33.73
C ALA A 590 -5.46 -8.89 32.84
N TYR A 591 -4.79 -9.72 32.03
CA TYR A 591 -5.39 -10.70 31.11
C TYR A 591 -5.28 -12.13 31.64
N ALA A 592 -4.91 -12.32 32.91
CA ALA A 592 -4.89 -13.62 33.57
C ALA A 592 -6.28 -14.29 33.56
N GLY A 593 -6.33 -15.59 33.25
CA GLY A 593 -7.59 -16.36 33.27
C GLY A 593 -8.42 -16.28 31.98
N GLN A 594 -7.90 -15.65 30.93
CA GLN A 594 -8.54 -15.51 29.61
C GLN A 594 -7.49 -15.57 28.49
N SER A 595 -7.90 -15.50 27.23
CA SER A 595 -6.96 -15.35 26.12
C SER A 595 -6.69 -13.88 25.79
N VAL A 596 -5.56 -13.57 25.18
CA VAL A 596 -5.15 -12.22 24.79
C VAL A 596 -4.53 -12.22 23.39
N THR A 597 -4.89 -11.22 22.59
CA THR A 597 -4.17 -10.88 21.35
C THR A 597 -3.23 -9.73 21.61
N LEU A 598 -1.99 -9.85 21.15
CA LEU A 598 -0.96 -8.82 21.20
C LEU A 598 -0.76 -8.20 19.81
N LEU A 599 -0.53 -6.90 19.76
CA LEU A 599 -0.26 -6.13 18.55
C LEU A 599 1.03 -5.33 18.74
N PHE A 600 1.99 -5.49 17.82
CA PHE A 600 3.18 -4.65 17.73
C PHE A 600 2.97 -3.63 16.62
N LYS A 601 2.81 -2.36 16.97
CA LYS A 601 2.56 -1.25 16.05
C LYS A 601 3.82 -0.41 15.90
N ASN A 602 4.31 -0.30 14.68
CA ASN A 602 5.31 0.69 14.28
C ASN A 602 4.59 1.97 13.83
N THR A 603 5.13 3.14 14.18
CA THR A 603 4.73 4.41 13.57
C THR A 603 5.99 5.08 13.09
N THR A 604 6.14 5.22 11.78
CA THR A 604 7.40 5.70 11.20
C THR A 604 7.45 7.22 11.20
N ALA A 605 8.57 7.77 11.64
CA ALA A 605 8.96 9.16 11.43
C ALA A 605 9.98 9.29 10.29
N GLY A 606 10.31 8.19 9.62
CA GLY A 606 11.31 8.18 8.57
C GLY A 606 12.72 7.76 8.94
N GLY A 607 12.88 7.19 10.13
CA GLY A 607 14.20 6.95 10.69
C GLY A 607 14.91 5.77 10.02
N GLN A 608 15.13 4.72 10.80
CA GLN A 608 15.96 3.59 10.39
C GLN A 608 15.30 2.28 10.75
N TRP A 609 15.93 1.16 10.41
CA TRP A 609 15.41 -0.17 10.72
C TRP A 609 15.07 -0.34 12.20
N LEU A 610 13.81 -0.67 12.46
CA LEU A 610 13.33 -1.14 13.75
C LEU A 610 13.13 -2.66 13.67
N MET A 611 13.67 -3.39 14.64
CA MET A 611 13.67 -4.86 14.65
C MET A 611 13.20 -5.40 15.99
N ILE A 612 12.45 -6.49 15.96
CA ILE A 612 12.02 -7.25 17.14
C ILE A 612 12.32 -8.74 16.98
N ASP A 613 12.60 -9.41 18.10
CA ASP A 613 12.89 -10.84 18.16
C ASP A 613 12.52 -11.45 19.52
N ASN A 614 12.61 -12.78 19.66
CA ASN A 614 12.47 -13.54 20.90
C ASN A 614 11.21 -13.21 21.73
N ILE A 615 10.08 -13.07 21.05
CA ILE A 615 8.78 -12.78 21.67
C ILE A 615 8.37 -13.98 22.51
N THR A 616 8.25 -13.79 23.82
CA THR A 616 7.95 -14.84 24.79
C THR A 616 6.86 -14.39 25.74
N VAL A 617 5.86 -15.24 25.92
CA VAL A 617 4.78 -15.03 26.89
C VAL A 617 4.83 -16.16 27.91
N THR A 618 5.14 -15.82 29.14
CA THR A 618 5.35 -16.78 30.24
C THR A 618 4.66 -16.31 31.51
N GLY A 619 4.62 -17.15 32.53
CA GLY A 619 4.10 -16.80 33.85
C GLY A 619 3.98 -18.05 34.73
N THR A 620 3.43 -17.89 35.91
CA THR A 620 3.20 -18.98 36.86
C THR A 620 1.88 -19.68 36.50
N GLN A 621 1.98 -20.91 35.96
CA GLN A 621 0.81 -21.73 35.66
C GLN A 621 0.12 -22.22 36.96
N PHE A 622 -1.20 -22.02 37.06
CA PHE A 622 -2.05 -22.61 38.09
C PHE A 622 -2.63 -23.97 37.63
N PRO A 623 -2.81 -24.92 38.56
CA PRO A 623 -3.48 -26.18 38.28
C PRO A 623 -4.99 -25.97 38.01
N VAL A 624 -5.52 -26.83 37.14
CA VAL A 624 -6.94 -26.94 36.77
C VAL A 624 -7.88 -26.83 38.00
N ASN A 625 -8.88 -25.94 37.91
CA ASN A 625 -9.93 -25.64 38.92
C ASN A 625 -9.63 -24.57 40.00
N ALA A 626 -8.66 -23.67 39.81
CA ALA A 626 -8.59 -22.45 40.62
C ALA A 626 -9.69 -21.45 40.19
N PRO A 627 -10.61 -21.02 41.08
CA PRO A 627 -11.56 -19.96 40.73
C PRO A 627 -10.82 -18.60 40.60
N PRO A 628 -11.28 -17.71 39.69
CA PRO A 628 -10.63 -16.42 39.46
C PRO A 628 -10.55 -15.56 40.73
N ALA A 629 -9.50 -14.74 40.82
CA ALA A 629 -9.03 -14.06 42.03
C ALA A 629 -10.04 -13.10 42.71
N ASN A 630 -11.19 -12.78 42.10
CA ASN A 630 -12.12 -11.74 42.54
C ASN A 630 -13.52 -12.21 42.99
N VAL A 631 -13.73 -13.51 43.24
CA VAL A 631 -15.00 -14.02 43.81
C VAL A 631 -14.86 -14.22 45.33
N PRO A 632 -15.88 -13.88 46.16
CA PRO A 632 -15.86 -14.16 47.59
C PRO A 632 -15.49 -15.62 47.85
N ARG A 633 -14.38 -15.81 48.55
CA ARG A 633 -13.69 -17.09 48.72
C ARG A 633 -14.54 -18.13 49.48
N GLN A 634 -15.38 -18.87 48.75
CA GLN A 634 -16.00 -20.08 49.29
C GLN A 634 -14.95 -21.18 49.51
N PRO A 635 -15.22 -22.15 50.42
CA PRO A 635 -14.37 -23.32 50.60
C PRO A 635 -14.18 -24.10 49.29
N HIS A 636 -12.93 -24.33 48.89
CA HIS A 636 -12.60 -25.05 47.65
C HIS A 636 -11.46 -26.05 47.87
N ALA A 637 -11.36 -27.03 46.97
CA ALA A 637 -10.31 -28.05 46.97
C ALA A 637 -9.57 -28.07 45.62
N LEU A 638 -8.24 -28.06 45.67
CA LEU A 638 -7.34 -28.10 44.52
C LEU A 638 -6.51 -29.39 44.57
N LEU A 639 -6.18 -29.96 43.41
CA LEU A 639 -5.37 -31.17 43.28
C LEU A 639 -4.08 -30.86 42.49
N TYR A 640 -2.92 -31.18 43.05
CA TYR A 640 -1.64 -31.05 42.35
C TYR A 640 -0.57 -32.04 42.87
N PRO A 641 0.44 -32.41 42.07
CA PRO A 641 0.44 -32.29 40.60
C PRO A 641 -0.60 -33.23 39.98
N ASN A 642 -1.09 -32.89 38.78
CA ASN A 642 -2.04 -33.71 38.03
C ASN A 642 -1.66 -33.67 36.53
N PRO A 643 -0.93 -34.67 35.98
CA PRO A 643 -0.69 -36.02 36.53
C PRO A 643 0.19 -36.08 37.79
N ALA A 644 0.09 -37.17 38.56
CA ALA A 644 0.93 -37.35 39.76
C ALA A 644 2.42 -37.52 39.42
N ASN A 645 3.28 -36.69 40.01
CA ASN A 645 4.74 -36.89 39.96
C ASN A 645 5.17 -37.81 41.12
N GLY A 646 5.04 -39.13 40.92
CA GLY A 646 5.50 -40.15 41.88
C GLY A 646 4.36 -40.83 42.63
N SER A 647 4.54 -41.04 43.95
CA SER A 647 3.65 -41.91 44.74
C SER A 647 2.43 -41.22 45.36
N ASN A 648 2.30 -39.90 45.27
CA ASN A 648 1.27 -39.13 45.97
C ASN A 648 0.71 -37.98 45.10
N TRP A 649 -0.58 -37.70 45.26
CA TRP A 649 -1.16 -36.38 44.97
C TRP A 649 -1.15 -35.51 46.23
N GLN A 650 -1.17 -34.19 46.04
CA GLN A 650 -1.50 -33.23 47.09
C GLN A 650 -2.85 -32.59 46.82
N VAL A 651 -3.67 -32.52 47.86
CA VAL A 651 -4.94 -31.81 47.85
C VAL A 651 -4.84 -30.63 48.79
N GLN A 652 -5.01 -29.41 48.26
CA GLN A 652 -5.14 -28.20 49.08
C GLN A 652 -6.61 -27.85 49.23
N ILE A 653 -7.09 -27.77 50.47
CA ILE A 653 -8.44 -27.30 50.79
C ILE A 653 -8.30 -25.93 51.45
N ALA A 654 -8.85 -24.88 50.84
CA ALA A 654 -8.70 -23.51 51.31
C ALA A 654 -10.03 -22.87 51.71
N ASN A 655 -9.95 -21.80 52.50
CA ASN A 655 -11.05 -20.96 52.98
C ASN A 655 -12.11 -21.70 53.83
N LEU A 656 -11.72 -22.74 54.56
CA LEU A 656 -12.66 -23.43 55.46
C LEU A 656 -13.05 -22.52 56.63
N PRO A 657 -14.35 -22.36 56.94
CA PRO A 657 -14.81 -21.41 57.97
C PRO A 657 -14.67 -21.94 59.40
N ALA A 658 -14.60 -23.26 59.57
CA ALA A 658 -14.56 -23.92 60.88
C ALA A 658 -13.83 -25.27 60.77
N PRO A 659 -13.32 -25.82 61.89
CA PRO A 659 -12.72 -27.15 61.90
C PRO A 659 -13.74 -28.22 61.50
N GLN A 660 -13.32 -29.18 60.69
CA GLN A 660 -14.20 -30.24 60.19
C GLN A 660 -13.41 -31.49 59.80
N THR A 661 -14.05 -32.66 59.87
CA THR A 661 -13.44 -33.91 59.42
C THR A 661 -13.77 -34.13 57.95
N ALA A 662 -12.75 -34.38 57.13
CA ALA A 662 -12.91 -34.77 55.74
C ALA A 662 -12.68 -36.26 55.54
N THR A 663 -13.56 -36.89 54.77
CA THR A 663 -13.39 -38.22 54.19
C THR A 663 -12.93 -38.05 52.76
N ILE A 664 -11.76 -38.59 52.42
CA ILE A 664 -11.18 -38.55 51.08
C ILE A 664 -11.20 -39.95 50.49
N ALA A 665 -11.91 -40.12 49.37
CA ALA A 665 -12.03 -41.36 48.63
C ALA A 665 -11.42 -41.21 47.24
N VAL A 666 -10.50 -42.09 46.86
CA VAL A 666 -10.05 -42.25 45.48
C VAL A 666 -10.97 -43.27 44.82
N LEU A 667 -11.59 -42.90 43.71
CA LEU A 667 -12.60 -43.67 42.98
C LEU A 667 -12.09 -44.02 41.58
N ASN A 668 -12.42 -45.21 41.07
CA ASN A 668 -12.29 -45.47 39.64
C ASN A 668 -13.42 -44.77 38.86
N LEU A 669 -13.36 -44.81 37.52
CA LEU A 669 -14.41 -44.24 36.65
C LEU A 669 -15.78 -44.91 36.82
N GLN A 670 -15.84 -46.10 37.40
CA GLN A 670 -17.08 -46.79 37.75
C GLN A 670 -17.63 -46.41 39.14
N GLY A 671 -16.98 -45.46 39.84
CA GLY A 671 -17.40 -44.97 41.16
C GLY A 671 -17.05 -45.90 42.33
N GLN A 672 -16.22 -46.92 42.13
CA GLN A 672 -15.77 -47.82 43.19
C GLN A 672 -14.60 -47.20 43.97
N VAL A 673 -14.66 -47.25 45.30
CA VAL A 673 -13.61 -46.74 46.19
C VAL A 673 -12.37 -47.63 46.14
N ILE A 674 -11.26 -47.08 45.66
CA ILE A 674 -9.93 -47.69 45.58
C ILE A 674 -9.13 -47.45 46.86
N ALA A 675 -9.21 -46.24 47.41
CA ALA A 675 -8.54 -45.85 48.64
C ALA A 675 -9.44 -44.90 49.44
N LEU A 676 -9.38 -45.00 50.76
CA LEU A 676 -10.18 -44.18 51.67
C LEU A 676 -9.30 -43.71 52.82
N GLN A 677 -9.33 -42.42 53.10
CA GLN A 677 -8.65 -41.83 54.26
C GLN A 677 -9.50 -40.73 54.90
N THR A 678 -9.25 -40.47 56.18
CA THR A 678 -9.90 -39.39 56.91
C THR A 678 -8.87 -38.40 57.43
N ALA A 679 -9.16 -37.11 57.35
CA ALA A 679 -8.29 -36.04 57.84
C ALA A 679 -9.07 -35.02 58.67
N ALA A 680 -8.46 -34.54 59.76
CA ALA A 680 -8.98 -33.40 60.50
C ALA A 680 -8.50 -32.10 59.83
N LEU A 681 -9.43 -31.25 59.42
CA LEU A 681 -9.16 -29.96 58.77
C LEU A 681 -9.34 -28.81 59.76
N GLN A 682 -8.42 -27.85 59.71
CA GLN A 682 -8.48 -26.60 60.47
C GLN A 682 -9.15 -25.48 59.65
N PRO A 683 -9.62 -24.40 60.28
CA PRO A 683 -10.05 -23.19 59.57
C PRO A 683 -8.92 -22.65 58.68
N GLY A 684 -9.26 -22.07 57.53
CA GLY A 684 -8.28 -21.58 56.56
C GLY A 684 -7.83 -22.65 55.56
N ALA A 685 -6.52 -22.74 55.30
CA ALA A 685 -5.94 -23.63 54.30
C ALA A 685 -5.34 -24.90 54.93
N ASN A 686 -5.61 -26.05 54.31
CA ASN A 686 -5.10 -27.36 54.70
C ASN A 686 -4.47 -28.02 53.48
N LEU A 687 -3.38 -28.76 53.71
CA LEU A 687 -2.70 -29.53 52.68
C LEU A 687 -2.73 -31.00 53.07
N LEU A 688 -3.26 -31.84 52.19
CA LEU A 688 -3.42 -33.27 52.40
C LEU A 688 -2.61 -34.03 51.36
N THR A 689 -1.84 -35.01 51.82
CA THR A 689 -1.17 -35.97 50.94
C THR A 689 -2.11 -37.14 50.69
N ILE A 690 -2.40 -37.43 49.42
CA ILE A 690 -3.21 -38.58 48.99
C ILE A 690 -2.27 -39.58 48.32
N PRO A 691 -2.00 -40.74 48.93
CA PRO A 691 -1.20 -41.76 48.26
C PRO A 691 -1.91 -42.28 47.02
N VAL A 692 -1.19 -42.35 45.89
CA VAL A 692 -1.68 -42.88 44.61
C VAL A 692 -2.09 -44.35 44.75
N GLY A 693 -1.41 -45.09 45.63
CA GLY A 693 -1.76 -46.45 46.00
C GLY A 693 -1.90 -47.39 44.79
N ASN A 694 -2.98 -48.19 44.78
CA ASN A 694 -3.33 -49.11 43.70
C ASN A 694 -4.22 -48.47 42.61
N ALA A 695 -4.31 -47.13 42.53
CA ALA A 695 -5.13 -46.49 41.50
C ALA A 695 -4.68 -46.93 40.10
N PRO A 696 -5.57 -47.32 39.18
CA PRO A 696 -5.17 -47.72 37.83
C PRO A 696 -4.46 -46.57 37.10
N ALA A 697 -3.51 -46.89 36.21
CA ALA A 697 -2.89 -45.90 35.34
C ALA A 697 -3.98 -45.23 34.46
N GLY A 698 -3.96 -43.90 34.34
CA GLY A 698 -5.01 -43.13 33.67
C GLY A 698 -5.89 -42.33 34.63
N ILE A 699 -7.16 -42.12 34.25
CA ILE A 699 -8.08 -41.21 34.95
C ILE A 699 -8.75 -41.92 36.13
N CYS A 700 -8.71 -41.27 37.30
CA CYS A 700 -9.48 -41.60 38.49
C CYS A 700 -10.13 -40.33 39.07
N LEU A 701 -10.99 -40.47 40.08
CA LEU A 701 -11.65 -39.34 40.74
C LEU A 701 -11.25 -39.31 42.22
N ILE A 702 -11.01 -38.14 42.78
CA ILE A 702 -10.78 -37.95 44.22
C ILE A 702 -11.99 -37.19 44.77
N GLN A 703 -12.79 -37.88 45.57
CA GLN A 703 -13.92 -37.30 46.27
C GLN A 703 -13.50 -36.90 47.69
N ILE A 704 -13.86 -35.68 48.11
CA ILE A 704 -13.57 -35.13 49.43
C ILE A 704 -14.91 -34.70 50.03
N CYS A 705 -15.37 -35.41 51.04
CA CYS A 705 -16.60 -35.12 51.75
C CYS A 705 -16.30 -34.59 53.14
N THR A 706 -16.86 -33.44 53.48
CA THR A 706 -16.97 -32.91 54.85
C THR A 706 -18.44 -32.86 55.25
N ASN A 707 -18.75 -32.45 56.48
CA ASN A 707 -20.13 -32.27 56.93
C ASN A 707 -20.90 -31.24 56.09
N ASN A 708 -20.20 -30.28 55.48
CA ASN A 708 -20.82 -29.11 54.83
C ASN A 708 -20.47 -28.97 53.34
N HIS A 709 -19.50 -29.72 52.83
CA HIS A 709 -18.98 -29.59 51.47
C HIS A 709 -18.62 -30.96 50.88
N ASN A 710 -18.82 -31.12 49.57
CA ASN A 710 -18.41 -32.29 48.81
C ASN A 710 -17.71 -31.81 47.53
N TRP A 711 -16.44 -32.17 47.37
CA TRP A 711 -15.66 -31.87 46.18
C TRP A 711 -15.32 -33.16 45.45
N LEU A 712 -15.39 -33.13 44.11
CA LEU A 712 -15.02 -34.24 43.25
C LEU A 712 -13.97 -33.75 42.25
N LEU A 713 -12.75 -34.25 42.35
CA LEU A 713 -11.59 -33.80 41.57
C LEU A 713 -11.20 -34.88 40.57
N LYS A 714 -10.96 -34.52 39.31
CA LYS A 714 -10.41 -35.44 38.31
C LYS A 714 -8.90 -35.58 38.52
N ALA A 715 -8.42 -36.79 38.74
CA ALA A 715 -7.02 -37.11 38.97
C ALA A 715 -6.48 -38.02 37.87
N ILE A 716 -5.24 -37.78 37.45
CA ILE A 716 -4.50 -38.58 36.47
C ILE A 716 -3.31 -39.18 37.20
N ARG A 717 -3.21 -40.51 37.15
CA ARG A 717 -2.04 -41.27 37.61
C ARG A 717 -1.01 -41.38 36.50
#